data_AF-A0A558RBC2-F1
#
_entry.id   AF-A0A558RBC2-F1
#
_cell.length_a   1.000
_cell.length_b   1.000
_cell.length_c   1.000
_cell.angle_alpha   90.00
_cell.angle_beta   90.00
_cell.angle_gamma   90.00
#
_symmetry.space_group_name_H-M   'P 1'
#
loop_
_entity.id
_entity.type
_entity.pdbx_description
1 polymer ?
#
loop_
_entity_poly.entity_id
_entity_poly.type
_entity_poly.pdbx_seq_one_letter_code
_entity_poly.pdbx_strand_id
1 'polypeptide(L)'
;MARYRRSAAGACLSREAARGAALPVCTRLHLRDAHRATGRSGDGAQSAISGGADRLHAGRDRSGGKLPTRLCRGAGVFAAGSGRVRAESGGFHRPRHRRPDRPDGGATEGRLRPDRRLHRRAGTALARAAQPGLNNLSKYRRVLDTGGGIGAIGGQPAQVRLCGCEDRCRRRRHARRVRVDFDLIVRNGYVVDGTGLPRRRVDIGIRDGRIAKIGRLADEKATDEIDAQGRIVAPGIVDAHTHYDPQITFDPYATMSCFHGVTTVLGGNCGFSVAPVRREDQPFMTGVFASVEDMDPIALSGVAWDDFETFDEFLRSLKDKLGVNFACYVGHSNIRRWVMGDAAIERAATAGEITEMRRIVAEAMAAGAAGLSSSAAPTHNDIHGRPVPSRLAAREELLALVEEVGAYGSGSICFLPATVISGFTQEDLDYLIEIGKRCGLPVVIQGLGGRGKVDAPTATWDQAVEFLDKATREGAPIYSLLIARPFDRAVAFDESNKLWAAVPSWQRMTLLPVEDRAALLRDPAARDEMRFAVENYNRDPARGTTLPAPQWDSVWIDTSPSMAAADFDGLSVADLAKAKGVAPGDYALDLALADNFETKMRWRTETPEWASAVGKAQLDPRMIIGTSDGGAHLAKDDQSDWSSYFLGSWVRDRKVWSLEEGIRQITQVPAALLGFHDRGTLKVGGWADIMIFDPETIGPWRKEFVRDLPGGVGRYKAFGRGVHATIVNGQPIVIEGELTGRLPGVVVRPH
;
A
#
# COMPACT_ATOMS: atom_id res chain seq x y z
N MET A 1 26.97 -62.99 -35.17
CA MET A 1 26.20 -62.33 -36.25
C MET A 1 25.17 -61.42 -35.58
N ALA A 2 24.82 -60.23 -36.06
CA ALA A 2 25.43 -59.43 -37.12
C ALA A 2 25.34 -57.91 -36.82
N ARG A 3 26.21 -57.17 -37.51
CA ARG A 3 26.23 -55.73 -37.80
C ARG A 3 24.86 -55.03 -37.75
N TYR A 4 24.70 -53.78 -37.29
CA TYR A 4 25.65 -52.65 -37.11
C TYR A 4 25.39 -51.95 -35.75
N ARG A 5 26.02 -50.82 -35.33
CA ARG A 5 26.82 -49.78 -36.03
C ARG A 5 28.01 -49.29 -35.18
N ARG A 6 28.10 -47.97 -34.94
CA ARG A 6 29.09 -47.13 -34.24
C ARG A 6 28.34 -45.82 -33.87
N SER A 7 28.72 -44.98 -32.91
CA SER A 7 29.96 -44.82 -32.11
C SER A 7 29.58 -44.62 -30.63
N ALA A 8 30.29 -45.17 -29.63
CA ALA A 8 31.64 -44.81 -29.14
C ALA A 8 31.73 -43.32 -28.74
N ALA A 9 31.82 -42.91 -27.46
CA ALA A 9 32.73 -43.27 -26.34
C ALA A 9 34.11 -42.58 -26.44
N GLY A 10 34.78 -42.16 -25.34
CA GLY A 10 34.49 -42.28 -23.90
C GLY A 10 35.21 -41.18 -23.07
N ALA A 11 35.71 -41.40 -21.85
CA ALA A 11 35.83 -42.64 -21.07
C ALA A 11 36.11 -42.39 -19.56
N CYS A 12 35.97 -43.45 -18.75
CA CYS A 12 36.52 -43.75 -17.41
C CYS A 12 36.36 -42.75 -16.23
N LEU A 13 36.02 -43.13 -14.99
CA LEU A 13 36.26 -44.33 -14.14
C LEU A 13 37.62 -44.40 -13.42
N SER A 14 37.55 -44.28 -12.09
CA SER A 14 38.34 -45.06 -11.11
C SER A 14 37.52 -45.21 -9.81
N ARG A 15 37.89 -46.16 -8.95
CA ARG A 15 37.21 -46.52 -7.68
C ARG A 15 38.26 -46.84 -6.60
N GLU A 16 37.77 -46.99 -5.35
CA GLU A 16 38.46 -47.53 -4.15
C GLU A 16 39.49 -46.55 -3.52
N ALA A 17 39.66 -46.45 -2.20
CA ALA A 17 39.06 -47.13 -1.02
C ALA A 17 38.81 -46.06 0.11
N ALA A 18 38.32 -46.32 1.34
CA ALA A 18 38.23 -47.56 2.12
C ALA A 18 37.15 -47.55 3.24
N ARG A 19 37.05 -48.72 3.91
CA ARG A 19 36.38 -49.11 5.19
C ARG A 19 36.46 -48.02 6.28
N GLY A 20 35.59 -47.89 7.28
CA GLY A 20 34.43 -48.66 7.81
C GLY A 20 33.84 -47.86 9.01
N ALA A 21 32.92 -48.33 9.87
CA ALA A 21 32.28 -49.63 10.08
C ALA A 21 30.82 -49.44 10.58
N ALA A 22 30.08 -50.51 10.87
CA ALA A 22 28.66 -50.48 11.29
C ALA A 22 28.35 -51.60 12.33
N LEU A 23 27.06 -51.72 12.73
CA LEU A 23 26.43 -52.71 13.64
C LEU A 23 26.33 -52.30 15.13
N PRO A 24 25.40 -52.90 15.94
CA PRO A 24 24.17 -53.65 15.59
C PRO A 24 22.90 -53.20 16.36
N VAL A 25 21.78 -53.89 16.10
CA VAL A 25 20.53 -53.85 16.89
C VAL A 25 20.29 -55.23 17.55
N CYS A 26 19.50 -55.24 18.64
CA CYS A 26 18.71 -56.37 19.16
C CYS A 26 19.34 -57.37 20.17
N THR A 27 18.78 -57.41 21.39
CA THR A 27 18.24 -58.66 22.00
C THR A 27 17.27 -58.36 23.16
N ARG A 28 16.42 -59.33 23.54
CA ARG A 28 15.54 -59.34 24.73
C ARG A 28 15.96 -60.47 25.67
N LEU A 29 15.71 -60.37 26.99
CA LEU A 29 14.85 -61.31 27.79
C LEU A 29 15.02 -61.26 29.34
N HIS A 30 14.00 -61.79 30.04
CA HIS A 30 13.96 -62.32 31.43
C HIS A 30 13.88 -61.39 32.68
N LEU A 31 12.62 -61.09 33.08
CA LEU A 31 11.93 -61.48 34.34
C LEU A 31 12.65 -61.48 35.72
N ARG A 32 11.98 -60.86 36.71
CA ARG A 32 11.69 -61.44 38.07
C ARG A 32 10.57 -60.67 38.81
N ASP A 33 9.84 -61.38 39.68
CA ASP A 33 8.62 -60.92 40.39
C ASP A 33 8.81 -60.47 41.86
N ALA A 34 7.85 -59.70 42.40
CA ALA A 34 7.59 -59.58 43.85
C ALA A 34 6.15 -59.12 44.25
N HIS A 35 5.23 -60.08 44.41
CA HIS A 35 4.04 -60.15 45.32
C HIS A 35 3.12 -58.96 45.73
N ARG A 36 1.80 -59.18 45.51
CA ARG A 36 0.60 -59.04 46.43
C ARG A 36 0.25 -57.65 47.05
N ALA A 37 -1.00 -57.24 47.32
CA ALA A 37 -2.41 -57.63 46.99
C ALA A 37 -3.34 -56.47 47.54
N THR A 38 -4.68 -56.45 47.74
CA THR A 38 -5.81 -57.42 47.78
C THR A 38 -7.18 -56.68 47.65
N GLY A 39 -8.28 -57.36 47.25
CA GLY A 39 -9.69 -56.88 47.31
C GLY A 39 -10.22 -56.25 46.00
N ARG A 40 -11.43 -56.50 45.44
CA ARG A 40 -12.82 -56.77 45.90
C ARG A 40 -13.57 -55.54 46.48
N SER A 41 -14.83 -55.24 46.14
CA SER A 41 -15.77 -55.83 45.12
C SER A 41 -17.10 -55.07 45.01
N GLY A 42 -17.72 -55.03 43.81
CA GLY A 42 -19.14 -54.71 43.54
C GLY A 42 -19.57 -53.25 43.72
N ASP A 43 -20.82 -52.84 43.47
CA ASP A 43 -21.87 -53.30 42.54
C ASP A 43 -23.10 -52.36 42.64
N GLY A 44 -24.01 -52.35 41.66
CA GLY A 44 -25.29 -51.59 41.68
C GLY A 44 -25.23 -50.22 40.98
N ALA A 45 -26.02 -49.97 39.91
CA ALA A 45 -27.48 -49.70 39.90
C ALA A 45 -27.81 -48.28 40.42
N GLN A 46 -28.62 -47.41 39.82
CA GLN A 46 -29.43 -47.27 38.59
C GLN A 46 -30.54 -46.25 38.97
N SER A 47 -31.23 -45.65 37.99
CA SER A 47 -32.50 -44.89 38.14
C SER A 47 -32.48 -43.48 38.78
N ALA A 48 -33.43 -42.56 38.53
CA ALA A 48 -34.26 -42.30 37.33
C ALA A 48 -35.12 -40.99 37.45
N ILE A 49 -35.50 -40.43 36.29
CA ILE A 49 -36.80 -39.78 35.96
C ILE A 49 -37.21 -38.40 36.56
N SER A 50 -37.75 -37.54 35.66
CA SER A 50 -38.66 -36.37 35.87
C SER A 50 -38.13 -35.08 36.52
N GLY A 51 -38.69 -33.88 36.25
CA GLY A 51 -39.68 -33.50 35.22
C GLY A 51 -40.51 -32.24 35.54
N GLY A 52 -40.95 -31.48 34.52
CA GLY A 52 -41.79 -30.26 34.64
C GLY A 52 -40.97 -28.97 34.85
N ALA A 53 -41.16 -27.80 34.21
CA ALA A 53 -42.20 -27.16 33.38
C ALA A 53 -43.22 -26.23 34.10
N ASP A 54 -43.67 -25.20 33.35
CA ASP A 54 -44.63 -24.11 33.68
C ASP A 54 -44.16 -22.93 34.58
N ARG A 55 -44.76 -21.72 34.53
CA ARG A 55 -45.25 -20.82 33.44
C ARG A 55 -45.88 -19.54 34.05
N LEU A 56 -45.67 -18.36 33.44
CA LEU A 56 -46.52 -17.12 33.53
C LEU A 56 -46.69 -16.47 34.95
N HIS A 57 -46.78 -15.15 35.17
CA HIS A 57 -47.52 -14.09 34.47
C HIS A 57 -47.08 -12.66 34.91
N ALA A 58 -47.77 -11.63 34.38
CA ALA A 58 -47.41 -10.21 34.42
C ALA A 58 -47.79 -9.41 35.70
N GLY A 59 -47.22 -8.21 35.85
CA GLY A 59 -47.64 -7.14 36.77
C GLY A 59 -47.28 -5.75 36.21
N ARG A 60 -48.02 -4.68 36.56
CA ARG A 60 -47.93 -3.37 35.87
C ARG A 60 -48.09 -2.17 36.81
N ASP A 61 -47.27 -1.14 36.55
CA ASP A 61 -47.56 0.31 36.68
C ASP A 61 -47.42 1.07 38.04
N ARG A 62 -47.06 2.37 37.90
CA ARG A 62 -47.30 3.57 38.76
C ARG A 62 -46.71 3.77 40.20
N SER A 63 -45.58 4.50 40.22
CA SER A 63 -45.39 5.87 40.81
C SER A 63 -45.60 6.21 42.32
N GLY A 64 -44.56 6.80 42.94
CA GLY A 64 -44.67 8.14 43.56
C GLY A 64 -44.29 8.35 45.05
N GLY A 65 -43.29 9.21 45.33
CA GLY A 65 -42.95 9.78 46.65
C GLY A 65 -41.45 10.17 46.73
N LYS A 66 -41.01 11.43 46.84
CA LYS A 66 -41.20 12.55 47.80
C LYS A 66 -40.01 12.71 48.77
N LEU A 67 -39.40 13.90 48.77
CA LEU A 67 -38.30 14.38 49.64
C LEU A 67 -38.77 14.65 51.09
N PRO A 68 -37.81 14.77 52.04
CA PRO A 68 -37.57 16.09 52.64
C PRO A 68 -36.10 16.49 52.90
N THR A 69 -35.89 17.77 53.24
CA THR A 69 -34.60 18.45 53.58
C THR A 69 -34.30 18.42 55.09
N ARG A 70 -33.06 18.68 55.61
CA ARG A 70 -32.45 19.97 56.10
C ARG A 70 -31.31 19.63 57.12
N LEU A 71 -30.36 20.47 57.63
CA LEU A 71 -29.80 21.82 57.39
C LEU A 71 -28.51 22.00 58.28
N CYS A 72 -27.36 22.51 57.76
CA CYS A 72 -26.32 23.38 58.44
C CYS A 72 -25.08 23.53 57.52
N ARG A 73 -24.46 24.70 57.22
CA ARG A 73 -23.86 25.82 58.01
C ARG A 73 -22.54 25.44 58.72
N GLY A 74 -21.40 26.17 58.65
CA GLY A 74 -20.99 27.43 57.96
C GLY A 74 -19.74 28.04 58.68
N ALA A 75 -18.98 29.07 58.24
CA ALA A 75 -18.87 29.89 57.02
C ALA A 75 -17.55 30.75 57.07
N GLY A 76 -17.17 31.50 56.01
CA GLY A 76 -15.96 32.38 55.96
C GLY A 76 -16.02 33.45 54.84
N VAL A 77 -15.30 34.58 54.94
CA VAL A 77 -15.72 35.89 54.35
C VAL A 77 -14.57 36.78 53.78
N PHE A 78 -14.93 37.81 52.99
CA PHE A 78 -14.18 38.92 52.35
C PHE A 78 -13.52 38.58 50.97
N ALA A 79 -13.70 39.30 49.84
CA ALA A 79 -13.84 40.74 49.46
C ALA A 79 -12.48 41.37 49.03
N ALA A 80 -12.37 42.36 48.13
CA ALA A 80 -13.26 42.94 47.09
C ALA A 80 -12.40 43.77 46.08
N GLY A 81 -12.92 44.11 44.89
CA GLY A 81 -12.25 45.02 43.95
C GLY A 81 -13.13 45.43 42.76
N SER A 82 -13.19 46.71 42.40
CA SER A 82 -14.12 47.26 41.41
C SER A 82 -13.46 48.22 40.40
N GLY A 83 -13.95 48.23 39.15
CA GLY A 83 -13.45 49.11 38.07
C GLY A 83 -14.60 49.69 37.24
N ARG A 84 -14.51 50.99 36.89
CA ARG A 84 -15.60 51.83 36.36
C ARG A 84 -15.07 53.03 35.55
N VAL A 85 -15.78 53.61 34.58
CA VAL A 85 -16.93 53.15 33.75
C VAL A 85 -17.12 54.15 32.58
N ARG A 86 -17.53 53.70 31.38
CA ARG A 86 -18.35 54.48 30.40
C ARG A 86 -18.78 53.66 29.18
N ALA A 87 -19.74 54.21 28.45
CA ALA A 87 -20.23 53.73 27.16
C ALA A 87 -20.14 54.84 26.12
N GLU A 88 -20.12 54.49 24.84
CA GLU A 88 -20.49 55.40 23.76
C GLU A 88 -21.06 54.60 22.58
N SER A 89 -21.86 55.25 21.74
CA SER A 89 -22.76 54.58 20.79
C SER A 89 -22.51 55.00 19.33
N GLY A 90 -22.23 54.03 18.47
CA GLY A 90 -22.26 54.18 17.00
C GLY A 90 -23.13 53.09 16.38
N GLY A 91 -23.89 53.41 15.32
CA GLY A 91 -24.86 52.49 14.75
C GLY A 91 -25.04 52.63 13.23
N PHE A 92 -25.87 51.74 12.67
CA PHE A 92 -26.27 51.65 11.25
C PHE A 92 -25.11 51.35 10.25
N HIS A 93 -25.25 50.51 9.21
CA HIS A 93 -26.42 49.91 8.56
C HIS A 93 -26.11 48.47 8.04
N ARG A 94 -27.15 47.66 7.81
CA ARG A 94 -27.14 46.55 6.84
C ARG A 94 -28.44 46.57 6.02
N PRO A 95 -28.40 46.52 4.67
CA PRO A 95 -29.59 46.31 3.85
C PRO A 95 -30.06 44.84 3.86
N ARG A 96 -31.37 44.64 3.76
CA ARG A 96 -32.03 43.41 3.26
C ARG A 96 -32.74 43.76 1.93
N HIS A 97 -33.34 42.75 1.28
CA HIS A 97 -34.16 42.76 0.04
C HIS A 97 -33.41 42.32 -1.22
N ARG A 98 -34.03 41.62 -2.19
CA ARG A 98 -35.31 40.83 -2.22
C ARG A 98 -35.23 39.86 -3.41
N ARG A 99 -36.04 38.79 -3.42
CA ARG A 99 -36.45 38.11 -4.67
C ARG A 99 -37.56 38.91 -5.35
N PRO A 100 -37.66 38.85 -6.69
CA PRO A 100 -38.92 38.85 -7.43
C PRO A 100 -39.22 37.46 -8.03
N ASP A 101 -40.48 37.25 -8.43
CA ASP A 101 -41.01 35.97 -8.90
C ASP A 101 -41.11 35.87 -10.44
N ARG A 102 -41.60 34.73 -10.93
CA ARG A 102 -41.97 34.49 -12.35
C ARG A 102 -43.25 35.25 -12.74
N PRO A 103 -43.52 35.34 -14.05
CA PRO A 103 -44.80 34.84 -14.56
C PRO A 103 -44.64 33.73 -15.63
N ASP A 104 -45.73 33.04 -15.94
CA ASP A 104 -45.82 31.92 -16.90
C ASP A 104 -46.09 32.36 -18.35
N GLY A 105 -45.95 31.44 -19.31
CA GLY A 105 -46.67 31.56 -20.59
C GLY A 105 -46.08 30.83 -21.81
N GLY A 106 -46.84 29.85 -22.33
CA GLY A 106 -46.86 29.51 -23.76
C GLY A 106 -45.83 28.50 -24.28
N ALA A 107 -46.31 27.45 -24.94
CA ALA A 107 -45.51 26.53 -25.74
C ALA A 107 -45.81 26.71 -27.24
N THR A 108 -44.86 26.37 -28.11
CA THR A 108 -45.11 26.05 -29.52
C THR A 108 -44.02 25.14 -30.08
N GLU A 109 -44.34 24.39 -31.13
CA GLU A 109 -43.47 23.37 -31.72
C GLU A 109 -42.42 23.94 -32.69
N GLY A 110 -41.29 23.23 -32.86
CA GLY A 110 -40.21 23.66 -33.74
C GLY A 110 -39.23 22.54 -34.10
N ARG A 111 -39.68 21.54 -34.88
CA ARG A 111 -38.76 20.56 -35.50
C ARG A 111 -37.88 21.26 -36.54
N LEU A 112 -36.57 21.01 -36.56
CA LEU A 112 -35.78 21.01 -37.80
C LEU A 112 -34.46 20.24 -37.68
N ARG A 113 -34.30 19.25 -38.56
CA ARG A 113 -33.06 18.55 -38.98
C ARG A 113 -33.26 18.19 -40.46
N PRO A 114 -32.19 17.96 -41.23
CA PRO A 114 -30.89 18.61 -41.27
C PRO A 114 -30.68 19.25 -42.67
N ASP A 115 -29.46 19.60 -43.05
CA ASP A 115 -29.07 19.58 -44.48
C ASP A 115 -27.72 18.86 -44.67
N ARG A 116 -27.55 18.24 -45.83
CA ARG A 116 -26.40 17.48 -46.31
C ARG A 116 -26.27 17.73 -47.82
N ARG A 117 -25.18 18.33 -48.28
CA ARG A 117 -24.66 18.07 -49.64
C ARG A 117 -23.16 17.82 -49.62
N LEU A 118 -22.78 16.68 -50.19
CA LEU A 118 -21.40 16.33 -50.50
C LEU A 118 -21.03 16.92 -51.86
N HIS A 119 -19.73 17.02 -52.18
CA HIS A 119 -19.21 16.23 -53.31
C HIS A 119 -17.69 16.01 -53.28
N ARG A 120 -17.33 14.72 -53.28
CA ARG A 120 -16.11 14.07 -53.82
C ARG A 120 -14.92 14.95 -54.24
N ARG A 121 -13.73 14.56 -53.77
CA ARG A 121 -12.78 13.77 -54.58
C ARG A 121 -11.98 12.82 -53.68
N ALA A 122 -11.49 11.73 -54.26
CA ALA A 122 -10.67 10.72 -53.59
C ALA A 122 -9.26 10.72 -54.18
N GLY A 123 -8.26 10.34 -53.38
CA GLY A 123 -6.87 10.18 -53.80
C GLY A 123 -6.15 9.28 -52.81
N THR A 124 -5.73 8.10 -53.26
CA THR A 124 -5.05 7.08 -52.44
C THR A 124 -3.57 7.38 -52.29
N ALA A 125 -3.05 7.30 -51.06
CA ALA A 125 -1.62 7.19 -50.80
C ALA A 125 -1.38 6.26 -49.59
N LEU A 126 -0.87 5.06 -49.86
CA LEU A 126 -0.28 4.19 -48.83
C LEU A 126 1.12 4.72 -48.49
N ALA A 127 1.36 5.04 -47.23
CA ALA A 127 2.70 5.35 -46.72
C ALA A 127 2.94 4.61 -45.40
N ARG A 128 3.93 3.73 -45.36
CA ARG A 128 4.42 3.11 -44.12
C ARG A 128 5.14 4.19 -43.30
N ALA A 129 4.61 4.55 -42.14
CA ALA A 129 5.40 5.26 -41.13
C ALA A 129 6.34 4.25 -40.46
N ALA A 130 7.65 4.49 -40.52
CA ALA A 130 8.67 3.61 -39.94
C ALA A 130 8.85 3.85 -38.44
N GLN A 131 9.39 2.86 -37.72
CA GLN A 131 9.85 3.02 -36.34
C GLN A 131 10.93 4.11 -36.26
N PRO A 132 10.83 5.09 -35.34
CA PRO A 132 11.98 5.86 -34.88
C PRO A 132 12.93 4.90 -34.15
N GLY A 133 14.16 4.76 -34.65
CA GLY A 133 15.13 3.80 -34.11
C GLY A 133 15.71 4.21 -32.75
N LEU A 134 16.03 3.20 -31.94
CA LEU A 134 16.90 3.31 -30.76
C LEU A 134 18.21 4.03 -31.13
N ASN A 135 18.51 5.17 -30.50
CA ASN A 135 19.88 5.70 -30.39
C ASN A 135 19.98 6.86 -29.38
N ASN A 136 20.16 6.56 -28.10
CA ASN A 136 20.80 7.48 -27.12
C ASN A 136 21.30 6.78 -25.84
N LEU A 137 21.75 5.52 -25.94
CA LEU A 137 22.36 4.76 -24.84
C LEU A 137 23.89 4.69 -24.99
N SER A 138 24.58 5.82 -24.82
CA SER A 138 26.02 5.92 -25.08
C SER A 138 26.79 6.91 -24.20
N LYS A 139 26.51 6.94 -22.88
CA LYS A 139 27.31 7.74 -21.92
C LYS A 139 27.81 7.04 -20.63
N TYR A 140 27.44 5.78 -20.38
CA TYR A 140 27.86 5.05 -19.17
C TYR A 140 28.46 3.66 -19.49
N ARG A 141 29.77 3.59 -19.83
CA ARG A 141 30.57 2.36 -19.66
C ARG A 141 32.08 2.59 -19.73
N ARG A 142 32.83 1.78 -18.96
CA ARG A 142 34.31 1.73 -18.81
C ARG A 142 34.91 2.97 -18.11
N VAL A 143 35.99 2.87 -17.33
CA VAL A 143 37.01 1.79 -17.19
C VAL A 143 37.29 1.45 -15.71
N LEU A 144 37.46 0.16 -15.41
CA LEU A 144 38.47 -0.34 -14.44
C LEU A 144 39.11 -1.63 -14.99
N ASP A 145 40.34 -1.86 -14.54
CA ASP A 145 41.24 -3.02 -14.67
C ASP A 145 41.30 -3.88 -15.94
N THR A 146 42.49 -3.81 -16.56
CA THR A 146 43.18 -5.00 -17.09
C THR A 146 44.63 -4.98 -16.60
N GLY A 147 44.90 -5.68 -15.49
CA GLY A 147 46.26 -5.93 -15.03
C GLY A 147 46.97 -6.93 -15.94
N GLY A 148 48.00 -6.50 -16.67
CA GLY A 148 48.78 -7.34 -17.57
C GLY A 148 50.26 -7.22 -17.30
N GLY A 149 50.87 -8.28 -16.77
CA GLY A 149 52.32 -8.35 -16.61
C GLY A 149 52.98 -9.17 -17.72
N ILE A 150 54.15 -8.72 -18.18
CA ILE A 150 55.27 -9.49 -18.75
C ILE A 150 56.50 -8.57 -18.62
N GLY A 151 57.62 -9.09 -18.14
CA GLY A 151 58.86 -8.32 -17.96
C GLY A 151 59.85 -8.51 -19.11
N ALA A 152 60.69 -7.51 -19.37
CA ALA A 152 61.85 -7.65 -20.25
C ALA A 152 63.01 -6.73 -19.85
N ILE A 153 64.17 -7.34 -19.57
CA ILE A 153 65.55 -6.94 -19.91
C ILE A 153 66.00 -5.52 -19.49
N GLY A 154 67.10 -5.45 -18.71
CA GLY A 154 67.67 -4.19 -18.21
C GLY A 154 68.77 -3.57 -19.09
N GLY A 155 69.14 -2.33 -18.76
CA GLY A 155 70.28 -1.58 -19.29
C GLY A 155 70.79 -0.57 -18.27
N GLN A 156 72.09 -0.26 -18.29
CA GLN A 156 72.74 0.61 -17.28
C GLN A 156 72.49 2.12 -17.53
N PRO A 157 72.53 2.97 -16.49
CA PRO A 157 72.29 4.40 -16.62
C PRO A 157 73.52 5.17 -17.15
N ALA A 158 73.31 6.05 -18.12
CA ALA A 158 74.29 7.05 -18.52
C ALA A 158 73.89 8.43 -17.94
N GLN A 159 74.80 9.07 -17.20
CA GLN A 159 74.59 10.45 -16.73
C GLN A 159 74.78 11.43 -17.89
N VAL A 160 73.78 12.27 -18.15
CA VAL A 160 73.92 13.48 -18.98
C VAL A 160 73.44 14.67 -18.15
N ARG A 161 74.34 15.63 -17.90
CA ARG A 161 73.97 16.92 -17.29
C ARG A 161 73.17 17.75 -18.28
N LEU A 162 71.93 18.09 -17.95
CA LEU A 162 71.19 19.15 -18.65
C LEU A 162 71.40 20.49 -17.94
N CYS A 163 71.74 21.52 -18.70
CA CYS A 163 71.88 22.89 -18.22
C CYS A 163 70.49 23.50 -17.96
N GLY A 164 70.35 24.28 -16.89
CA GLY A 164 69.03 24.71 -16.39
C GLY A 164 68.36 25.82 -17.22
N CYS A 165 67.05 25.66 -17.48
CA CYS A 165 66.17 26.76 -17.94
C CYS A 165 64.67 26.50 -17.64
N GLU A 166 64.31 25.89 -16.51
CA GLU A 166 62.91 25.47 -16.25
C GLU A 166 61.95 26.59 -15.80
N ASP A 167 62.44 27.68 -15.22
CA ASP A 167 61.61 28.64 -14.44
C ASP A 167 60.70 29.58 -15.25
N ARG A 168 60.59 29.43 -16.58
CA ARG A 168 59.78 30.34 -17.43
C ARG A 168 58.63 29.72 -18.23
N CYS A 169 58.32 28.43 -18.04
CA CYS A 169 57.12 27.81 -18.64
C CYS A 169 56.06 27.29 -17.65
N ARG A 170 56.21 27.47 -16.34
CA ARG A 170 55.20 27.06 -15.32
C ARG A 170 54.05 28.07 -15.11
N ARG A 171 53.58 28.76 -16.17
CA ARG A 171 52.38 29.64 -16.09
C ARG A 171 51.43 29.41 -17.26
N ARG A 172 50.12 29.41 -16.96
CA ARG A 172 48.97 29.28 -17.89
C ARG A 172 48.66 27.88 -18.47
N ARG A 173 48.51 26.88 -17.60
CA ARG A 173 47.46 25.84 -17.76
C ARG A 173 46.62 25.67 -16.49
N HIS A 174 46.07 26.77 -15.97
CA HIS A 174 44.83 26.65 -15.21
C HIS A 174 43.74 26.23 -16.20
N ALA A 175 43.36 24.96 -16.17
CA ALA A 175 42.04 24.58 -16.67
C ALA A 175 41.01 25.40 -15.88
N ARG A 176 40.19 26.19 -16.58
CA ARG A 176 38.99 26.76 -15.95
C ARG A 176 38.12 25.57 -15.56
N ARG A 177 38.17 25.14 -14.29
CA ARG A 177 37.05 24.42 -13.68
C ARG A 177 35.83 25.32 -13.93
N VAL A 178 34.91 24.84 -14.75
CA VAL A 178 33.62 25.49 -14.92
C VAL A 178 33.01 25.53 -13.52
N ARG A 179 32.71 26.73 -13.02
CA ARG A 179 31.91 26.84 -11.80
C ARG A 179 30.57 26.23 -12.16
N VAL A 180 30.21 25.18 -11.44
CA VAL A 180 28.89 24.58 -11.50
C VAL A 180 28.13 25.14 -10.31
N ASP A 181 26.92 25.62 -10.56
CA ASP A 181 26.13 26.37 -9.58
C ASP A 181 25.06 25.48 -8.94
N PHE A 182 24.71 24.36 -9.57
CA PHE A 182 23.69 23.40 -9.11
C PHE A 182 24.13 21.94 -9.34
N ASP A 183 23.60 21.00 -8.59
CA ASP A 183 23.83 19.57 -8.85
C ASP A 183 22.97 19.12 -10.04
N LEU A 184 21.69 19.52 -10.01
CA LEU A 184 20.70 19.29 -11.06
C LEU A 184 19.92 20.58 -11.37
N ILE A 185 19.69 20.88 -12.65
CA ILE A 185 18.62 21.80 -13.08
C ILE A 185 17.54 21.05 -13.86
N VAL A 186 16.29 21.23 -13.45
CA VAL A 186 15.11 20.88 -14.25
C VAL A 186 14.69 22.11 -15.04
N ARG A 187 14.80 22.06 -16.38
CA ARG A 187 14.53 23.19 -17.29
C ARG A 187 13.13 23.13 -17.89
N ASN A 188 12.63 24.29 -18.36
CA ASN A 188 11.48 24.47 -19.24
C ASN A 188 10.08 24.03 -18.75
N GLY A 189 9.96 23.29 -17.65
CA GLY A 189 8.71 22.68 -17.19
C GLY A 189 7.66 23.67 -16.66
N TYR A 190 6.43 23.19 -16.55
CA TYR A 190 5.35 23.86 -15.84
C TYR A 190 5.35 23.40 -14.38
N VAL A 191 5.90 24.24 -13.50
CA VAL A 191 5.96 23.96 -12.07
C VAL A 191 4.57 24.13 -11.45
N VAL A 192 4.08 23.04 -10.86
CA VAL A 192 3.00 23.02 -9.86
C VAL A 192 3.69 22.78 -8.53
N ASP A 193 3.69 23.73 -7.60
CA ASP A 193 4.50 23.62 -6.38
C ASP A 193 3.85 22.83 -5.23
N GLY A 194 2.69 22.20 -5.48
CA GLY A 194 1.94 21.44 -4.49
C GLY A 194 1.16 22.30 -3.50
N THR A 195 1.09 23.62 -3.66
CA THR A 195 0.30 24.50 -2.77
C THR A 195 -1.16 24.69 -3.21
N GLY A 196 -1.53 24.18 -4.39
CA GLY A 196 -2.81 24.46 -5.06
C GLY A 196 -2.82 25.78 -5.85
N LEU A 197 -1.74 26.56 -5.81
CA LEU A 197 -1.60 27.79 -6.60
C LEU A 197 -1.34 27.49 -8.09
N PRO A 198 -1.82 28.35 -9.03
CA PRO A 198 -1.71 28.14 -10.47
C PRO A 198 -0.29 27.87 -10.99
N ARG A 199 -0.15 26.89 -11.89
CA ARG A 199 1.15 26.49 -12.47
C ARG A 199 1.87 27.61 -13.21
N ARG A 200 3.20 27.60 -13.16
CA ARG A 200 4.07 28.59 -13.81
C ARG A 200 5.25 27.95 -14.56
N ARG A 201 5.59 28.47 -15.73
CA ARG A 201 6.77 27.99 -16.50
C ARG A 201 8.05 28.62 -15.96
N VAL A 202 8.84 27.84 -15.22
CA VAL A 202 10.11 28.23 -14.58
C VAL A 202 11.02 27.01 -14.46
N ASP A 203 12.32 27.24 -14.38
CA ASP A 203 13.33 26.22 -14.10
C ASP A 203 13.50 26.04 -12.57
N ILE A 204 13.91 24.84 -12.14
CA ILE A 204 14.26 24.52 -10.75
C ILE A 204 15.74 24.13 -10.68
N GLY A 205 16.51 24.82 -9.84
CA GLY A 205 17.91 24.53 -9.55
C GLY A 205 18.06 23.89 -8.17
N ILE A 206 18.71 22.74 -8.13
CA ILE A 206 18.85 21.87 -6.95
C ILE A 206 20.32 21.86 -6.52
N ARG A 207 20.57 21.93 -5.21
CA ARG A 207 21.91 21.74 -4.64
C ARG A 207 21.82 21.07 -3.27
N ASP A 208 22.76 20.19 -2.95
CA ASP A 208 22.85 19.50 -1.66
C ASP A 208 21.54 18.78 -1.29
N GLY A 209 20.88 18.20 -2.30
CA GLY A 209 19.58 17.52 -2.22
C GLY A 209 18.35 18.42 -1.98
N ARG A 210 18.53 19.74 -1.93
CA ARG A 210 17.47 20.73 -1.66
C ARG A 210 17.22 21.66 -2.85
N ILE A 211 16.02 22.23 -2.90
CA ILE A 211 15.66 23.21 -3.92
C ILE A 211 16.36 24.54 -3.59
N ALA A 212 17.42 24.86 -4.32
CA ALA A 212 18.26 26.04 -4.06
C ALA A 212 17.75 27.29 -4.80
N LYS A 213 17.05 27.15 -5.93
CA LYS A 213 16.47 28.27 -6.70
C LYS A 213 15.29 27.82 -7.56
N ILE A 214 14.26 28.67 -7.70
CA ILE A 214 13.16 28.49 -8.66
C ILE A 214 13.01 29.80 -9.45
N GLY A 215 13.12 29.77 -10.78
CA GLY A 215 13.08 31.00 -11.58
C GLY A 215 13.49 30.80 -13.04
N ARG A 216 14.21 31.74 -13.63
CA ARG A 216 14.89 31.56 -14.92
C ARG A 216 16.36 31.27 -14.65
N LEU A 217 16.87 30.17 -15.21
CA LEU A 217 18.22 29.65 -14.93
C LEU A 217 19.05 29.48 -16.21
N ALA A 218 18.80 30.30 -17.24
CA ALA A 218 19.38 30.15 -18.58
C ALA A 218 20.92 30.22 -18.62
N ASP A 219 21.52 31.12 -17.83
CA ASP A 219 22.98 31.31 -17.76
C ASP A 219 23.66 30.44 -16.67
N GLU A 220 22.85 29.80 -15.81
CA GLU A 220 23.26 29.00 -14.66
C GLU A 220 23.57 27.56 -15.07
N LYS A 221 24.53 26.92 -14.40
CA LYS A 221 25.04 25.60 -14.81
C LYS A 221 24.85 24.53 -13.76
N ALA A 222 24.46 23.33 -14.19
CA ALA A 222 24.37 22.15 -13.35
C ALA A 222 25.37 21.05 -13.74
N THR A 223 25.47 20.01 -12.90
CA THR A 223 26.21 18.78 -13.23
C THR A 223 25.36 17.87 -14.11
N ASP A 224 24.12 17.62 -13.70
CA ASP A 224 23.06 16.96 -14.47
C ASP A 224 22.00 17.98 -14.91
N GLU A 225 21.34 17.78 -16.06
CA GLU A 225 20.20 18.61 -16.50
C GLU A 225 19.07 17.73 -17.07
N ILE A 226 17.82 18.10 -16.78
CA ILE A 226 16.61 17.44 -17.31
C ILE A 226 15.74 18.47 -18.01
N ASP A 227 15.34 18.21 -19.26
CA ASP A 227 14.43 19.07 -20.01
C ASP A 227 12.96 18.64 -19.84
N ALA A 228 12.25 19.33 -18.96
CA ALA A 228 10.83 19.12 -18.70
C ALA A 228 9.93 19.92 -19.67
N GLN A 229 10.40 20.32 -20.85
CA GLN A 229 9.57 21.02 -21.85
C GLN A 229 8.23 20.27 -22.09
N GLY A 230 7.12 21.01 -21.98
CA GLY A 230 5.76 20.50 -22.14
C GLY A 230 5.21 19.70 -20.95
N ARG A 231 6.06 19.30 -19.99
CA ARG A 231 5.71 18.46 -18.84
C ARG A 231 5.40 19.29 -17.59
N ILE A 232 4.68 18.68 -16.67
CA ILE A 232 4.49 19.17 -15.29
C ILE A 232 5.70 18.80 -14.46
N VAL A 233 6.09 19.70 -13.57
CA VAL A 233 7.09 19.48 -12.52
C VAL A 233 6.39 19.70 -11.19
N ALA A 234 6.18 18.62 -10.44
CA ALA A 234 5.40 18.57 -9.20
C ALA A 234 6.27 18.08 -8.03
N PRO A 235 5.88 18.28 -6.77
CA PRO A 235 6.50 17.57 -5.67
C PRO A 235 6.33 16.06 -5.89
N GLY A 236 7.27 15.28 -5.36
CA GLY A 236 7.12 13.84 -5.31
C GLY A 236 5.92 13.40 -4.45
N ILE A 237 5.29 12.29 -4.83
CA ILE A 237 4.07 11.79 -4.19
C ILE A 237 4.42 11.13 -2.85
N VAL A 238 3.56 11.35 -1.85
CA VAL A 238 3.71 10.80 -0.49
C VAL A 238 2.64 9.75 -0.28
N ASP A 239 3.03 8.47 -0.24
CA ASP A 239 2.13 7.34 -0.06
C ASP A 239 1.92 7.08 1.44
N ALA A 240 0.74 7.47 1.94
CA ALA A 240 0.40 7.45 3.36
C ALA A 240 0.05 6.05 3.91
N HIS A 241 -0.05 5.05 3.03
CA HIS A 241 -0.34 3.66 3.39
C HIS A 241 0.49 2.72 2.54
N THR A 242 1.34 1.89 3.16
CA THR A 242 2.11 0.83 2.50
C THR A 242 2.53 -0.25 3.51
N HIS A 243 2.97 -1.39 2.99
CA HIS A 243 3.58 -2.50 3.72
C HIS A 243 5.01 -2.78 3.20
N TYR A 244 5.73 -1.71 2.83
CA TYR A 244 7.11 -1.82 2.37
C TYR A 244 8.13 -2.04 3.49
N ASP A 245 7.75 -2.03 4.77
CA ASP A 245 8.71 -2.13 5.88
C ASP A 245 9.56 -3.42 5.90
N PRO A 246 9.12 -4.60 5.41
CA PRO A 246 10.02 -5.71 5.10
C PRO A 246 10.79 -5.48 3.80
N GLN A 247 10.09 -5.06 2.74
CA GLN A 247 10.63 -5.02 1.38
C GLN A 247 11.69 -3.96 1.16
N ILE A 248 11.64 -2.82 1.87
CA ILE A 248 12.60 -1.73 1.73
C ILE A 248 14.04 -2.16 2.09
N THR A 249 14.20 -3.29 2.77
CA THR A 249 15.50 -3.91 3.07
C THR A 249 16.15 -4.61 1.85
N PHE A 250 15.38 -4.96 0.81
CA PHE A 250 15.87 -5.66 -0.40
C PHE A 250 15.36 -5.10 -1.75
N ASP A 251 14.22 -4.41 -1.77
CA ASP A 251 13.73 -3.53 -2.84
C ASP A 251 13.74 -2.06 -2.31
N PRO A 252 14.92 -1.41 -2.28
CA PRO A 252 15.08 -0.10 -1.62
C PRO A 252 14.39 1.05 -2.38
N TYR A 253 13.94 0.81 -3.61
CA TYR A 253 13.20 1.79 -4.41
C TYR A 253 11.69 1.73 -4.16
N ALA A 254 11.20 0.68 -3.48
CA ALA A 254 9.79 0.30 -3.54
C ALA A 254 9.32 0.28 -5.02
N THR A 255 9.94 -0.58 -5.86
CA THR A 255 9.78 -0.57 -7.33
C THR A 255 8.37 -0.81 -7.87
N MET A 256 7.36 -0.90 -7.01
CA MET A 256 5.95 -0.82 -7.35
C MET A 256 5.48 0.64 -7.39
N SER A 257 5.68 1.42 -6.33
CA SER A 257 5.24 2.82 -6.24
C SER A 257 6.13 3.82 -6.99
N CYS A 258 7.46 3.62 -7.08
CA CYS A 258 8.37 4.68 -7.59
C CYS A 258 8.17 5.04 -9.08
N PHE A 259 7.68 4.10 -9.91
CA PHE A 259 7.36 4.34 -11.33
C PHE A 259 6.10 5.20 -11.53
N HIS A 260 5.31 5.42 -10.49
CA HIS A 260 4.13 6.28 -10.52
C HIS A 260 4.38 7.68 -9.93
N GLY A 261 5.64 8.02 -9.61
CA GLY A 261 6.04 9.33 -9.09
C GLY A 261 6.14 9.43 -7.56
N VAL A 262 5.99 8.30 -6.85
CA VAL A 262 6.14 8.24 -5.39
C VAL A 262 7.61 8.39 -4.99
N THR A 263 7.87 9.34 -4.10
CA THR A 263 9.20 9.63 -3.54
C THR A 263 9.31 9.32 -2.05
N THR A 264 8.17 9.16 -1.37
CA THR A 264 8.09 8.93 0.07
C THR A 264 6.99 7.92 0.36
N VAL A 265 7.31 6.88 1.13
CA VAL A 265 6.35 5.84 1.54
C VAL A 265 6.29 5.72 3.06
N LEU A 266 5.12 5.39 3.60
CA LEU A 266 4.90 5.14 5.03
C LEU A 266 4.55 3.66 5.26
N GLY A 267 5.47 2.90 5.86
CA GLY A 267 5.32 1.49 6.24
C GLY A 267 4.83 1.28 7.68
N GLY A 268 4.72 0.01 8.10
CA GLY A 268 4.33 -0.38 9.45
C GLY A 268 2.84 -0.23 9.74
N ASN A 269 1.98 -0.33 8.72
CA ASN A 269 0.53 -0.17 8.83
C ASN A 269 -0.16 -1.39 9.46
N CYS A 270 -1.50 -1.40 9.53
CA CYS A 270 -2.32 -2.56 9.94
C CYS A 270 -2.06 -3.17 11.33
N GLY A 271 -1.27 -2.52 12.18
CA GLY A 271 -0.99 -2.94 13.56
C GLY A 271 0.30 -3.72 13.77
N PHE A 272 1.20 -3.79 12.77
CA PHE A 272 2.49 -4.46 12.85
C PHE A 272 3.54 -3.82 11.93
N SER A 273 4.80 -4.12 12.21
CA SER A 273 5.98 -3.65 11.48
C SER A 273 7.08 -4.71 11.58
N VAL A 274 8.20 -4.57 10.87
CA VAL A 274 9.34 -5.50 11.08
C VAL A 274 10.03 -5.35 12.44
N ALA A 275 9.94 -4.18 13.08
CA ALA A 275 10.56 -3.91 14.39
C ALA A 275 9.57 -3.23 15.35
N PRO A 276 9.75 -3.33 16.68
CA PRO A 276 10.73 -4.21 17.36
C PRO A 276 10.37 -5.69 17.22
N VAL A 277 11.35 -6.58 17.28
CA VAL A 277 11.17 -8.04 17.23
C VAL A 277 12.35 -8.72 17.90
N ARG A 278 12.10 -9.74 18.73
CA ARG A 278 13.17 -10.57 19.28
C ARG A 278 13.63 -11.60 18.26
N ARG A 279 14.89 -12.04 18.29
CA ARG A 279 15.39 -13.11 17.41
C ARG A 279 14.55 -14.37 17.41
N GLU A 280 14.04 -14.79 18.58
CA GLU A 280 13.11 -15.91 18.73
C GLU A 280 11.71 -15.66 18.12
N ASP A 281 11.31 -14.39 17.95
CA ASP A 281 9.99 -13.98 17.45
C ASP A 281 9.97 -13.65 15.95
N GLN A 282 11.12 -13.57 15.29
CA GLN A 282 11.23 -13.31 13.85
C GLN A 282 10.40 -14.30 12.99
N PRO A 283 10.33 -15.61 13.29
CA PRO A 283 9.45 -16.55 12.57
C PRO A 283 7.96 -16.25 12.79
N PHE A 284 7.58 -15.80 13.99
CA PHE A 284 6.19 -15.42 14.30
C PHE A 284 5.78 -14.17 13.50
N MET A 285 6.61 -13.12 13.51
CA MET A 285 6.33 -11.91 12.73
C MET A 285 6.34 -12.18 11.22
N THR A 286 7.24 -13.03 10.72
CA THR A 286 7.21 -13.52 9.33
C THR A 286 5.87 -14.20 9.00
N GLY A 287 5.33 -15.00 9.92
CA GLY A 287 4.00 -15.58 9.81
C GLY A 287 2.87 -14.56 9.79
N VAL A 288 2.96 -13.46 10.56
CA VAL A 288 1.96 -12.37 10.52
C VAL A 288 1.95 -11.69 9.16
N PHE A 289 3.11 -11.32 8.60
CA PHE A 289 3.18 -10.75 7.24
C PHE A 289 2.66 -11.73 6.17
N ALA A 290 2.99 -13.02 6.27
CA ALA A 290 2.54 -14.02 5.31
C ALA A 290 1.03 -14.32 5.37
N SER A 291 0.43 -14.23 6.55
CA SER A 291 -1.00 -14.49 6.76
C SER A 291 -1.89 -13.29 6.46
N VAL A 292 -1.52 -12.10 6.97
CA VAL A 292 -2.34 -10.88 6.82
C VAL A 292 -2.09 -10.21 5.47
N GLU A 293 -0.82 -9.99 5.11
CA GLU A 293 -0.45 -9.24 3.90
C GLU A 293 -0.23 -10.13 2.67
N ASP A 294 -0.38 -11.46 2.78
CA ASP A 294 -0.20 -12.43 1.69
C ASP A 294 1.21 -12.35 1.04
N MET A 295 2.21 -11.96 1.83
CA MET A 295 3.62 -11.96 1.43
C MET A 295 4.20 -13.38 1.49
N ASP A 296 4.99 -13.78 0.48
CA ASP A 296 5.61 -15.10 0.50
C ASP A 296 6.72 -15.19 1.57
N PRO A 297 6.73 -16.22 2.45
CA PRO A 297 7.82 -16.43 3.42
C PRO A 297 9.22 -16.52 2.79
N ILE A 298 9.33 -16.98 1.54
CA ILE A 298 10.59 -17.03 0.79
C ILE A 298 11.04 -15.61 0.38
N ALA A 299 10.11 -14.72 0.02
CA ALA A 299 10.43 -13.31 -0.23
C ALA A 299 10.83 -12.60 1.07
N LEU A 300 10.16 -12.92 2.19
CA LEU A 300 10.51 -12.42 3.53
C LEU A 300 11.87 -12.93 4.04
N SER A 301 12.45 -13.98 3.44
CA SER A 301 13.82 -14.42 3.72
C SER A 301 14.89 -13.46 3.17
N GLY A 302 14.50 -12.43 2.41
CA GLY A 302 15.38 -11.32 2.02
C GLY A 302 15.52 -10.22 3.08
N VAL A 303 14.69 -10.23 4.13
CA VAL A 303 14.77 -9.24 5.21
C VAL A 303 16.04 -9.46 6.03
N ALA A 304 16.79 -8.38 6.26
CA ALA A 304 18.01 -8.38 7.06
C ALA A 304 17.70 -8.46 8.57
N TRP A 305 17.00 -9.50 9.01
CA TRP A 305 16.58 -9.73 10.40
C TRP A 305 17.74 -9.77 11.41
N ASP A 306 18.98 -9.98 10.96
CA ASP A 306 20.17 -9.94 11.81
C ASP A 306 20.65 -8.51 12.13
N ASP A 307 20.28 -7.49 11.34
CA ASP A 307 20.73 -6.09 11.48
C ASP A 307 20.03 -5.36 12.66
N PHE A 308 18.91 -5.87 13.19
CA PHE A 308 18.08 -5.18 14.20
C PHE A 308 17.23 -6.09 15.09
N GLU A 309 17.00 -5.66 16.33
CA GLU A 309 15.88 -6.14 17.17
C GLU A 309 15.00 -4.99 17.67
N THR A 310 15.59 -3.81 17.92
CA THR A 310 14.86 -2.59 18.30
C THR A 310 14.44 -1.74 17.10
N PHE A 311 13.48 -0.83 17.31
CA PHE A 311 13.00 0.08 16.27
C PHE A 311 14.09 1.07 15.79
N ASP A 312 14.96 1.55 16.70
CA ASP A 312 16.07 2.43 16.36
C ASP A 312 17.16 1.72 15.54
N GLU A 313 17.46 0.46 15.86
CA GLU A 313 18.36 -0.36 15.03
C GLU A 313 17.79 -0.59 13.63
N PHE A 314 16.49 -0.86 13.51
CA PHE A 314 15.84 -0.99 12.21
C PHE A 314 15.99 0.29 11.38
N LEU A 315 15.63 1.46 11.92
CA LEU A 315 15.78 2.75 11.21
C LEU A 315 17.25 3.06 10.89
N ARG A 316 18.20 2.72 11.79
CA ARG A 316 19.64 2.86 11.52
C ARG A 316 20.14 1.89 10.46
N SER A 317 19.59 0.68 10.36
CA SER A 317 20.01 -0.33 9.37
C SER A 317 19.73 0.10 7.93
N LEU A 318 18.73 0.96 7.71
CA LEU A 318 18.35 1.50 6.39
C LEU A 318 19.25 2.66 5.91
N LYS A 319 20.14 3.18 6.77
CA LYS A 319 20.96 4.36 6.46
C LYS A 319 21.81 4.14 5.19
N ASP A 320 21.75 5.08 4.26
CA ASP A 320 22.45 5.08 2.97
C ASP A 320 22.11 3.88 2.04
N LYS A 321 21.09 3.07 2.36
CA LYS A 321 20.60 1.93 1.55
C LYS A 321 19.36 2.25 0.69
N LEU A 322 18.72 3.40 0.89
CA LEU A 322 17.36 3.70 0.39
C LEU A 322 17.30 4.40 -0.97
N GLY A 323 16.39 3.96 -1.85
CA GLY A 323 16.04 4.63 -3.11
C GLY A 323 14.96 5.70 -2.92
N VAL A 324 13.83 5.34 -2.31
CA VAL A 324 12.77 6.28 -1.88
C VAL A 324 12.98 6.73 -0.43
N ASN A 325 12.39 7.87 -0.06
CA ASN A 325 12.29 8.22 1.35
C ASN A 325 11.33 7.25 2.07
N PHE A 326 11.66 6.87 3.30
CA PHE A 326 10.92 5.87 4.06
C PHE A 326 10.55 6.40 5.45
N ALA A 327 9.27 6.34 5.80
CA ALA A 327 8.78 6.50 7.16
C ALA A 327 8.14 5.19 7.63
N CYS A 328 8.07 4.97 8.94
CA CYS A 328 7.44 3.76 9.48
C CYS A 328 6.75 4.06 10.80
N TYR A 329 5.51 3.58 10.98
CA TYR A 329 4.91 3.48 12.31
C TYR A 329 5.57 2.36 13.11
N VAL A 330 5.52 2.44 14.45
CA VAL A 330 5.74 1.25 15.29
C VAL A 330 4.45 0.44 15.39
N GLY A 331 4.53 -0.87 15.22
CA GLY A 331 3.39 -1.77 15.25
C GLY A 331 2.96 -2.17 16.67
N HIS A 332 1.68 -2.01 17.00
CA HIS A 332 1.12 -2.44 18.29
C HIS A 332 1.30 -3.94 18.56
N SER A 333 1.19 -4.79 17.54
CA SER A 333 1.40 -6.24 17.70
C SER A 333 2.85 -6.59 18.03
N ASN A 334 3.82 -5.87 17.47
CA ASN A 334 5.24 -5.98 17.82
C ASN A 334 5.49 -5.61 19.28
N ILE A 335 4.92 -4.48 19.71
CA ILE A 335 5.03 -3.98 21.09
C ILE A 335 4.45 -5.01 22.08
N ARG A 336 3.25 -5.55 21.81
CA ARG A 336 2.66 -6.64 22.63
C ARG A 336 3.50 -7.90 22.63
N ARG A 337 4.00 -8.36 21.47
CA ARG A 337 4.85 -9.55 21.38
C ARG A 337 6.16 -9.39 22.16
N TRP A 338 6.84 -8.26 22.00
CA TRP A 338 8.09 -7.93 22.69
C TRP A 338 7.98 -7.95 24.22
N VAL A 339 6.84 -7.52 24.76
CA VAL A 339 6.61 -7.42 26.22
C VAL A 339 5.97 -8.68 26.81
N MET A 340 5.06 -9.34 26.09
CA MET A 340 4.22 -10.44 26.62
C MET A 340 4.61 -11.84 26.09
N GLY A 341 5.46 -11.93 25.07
CA GLY A 341 5.80 -13.20 24.42
C GLY A 341 4.57 -13.92 23.84
N ASP A 342 4.45 -15.22 24.07
CA ASP A 342 3.28 -16.01 23.63
C ASP A 342 1.97 -15.57 24.28
N ALA A 343 1.98 -14.99 25.48
CA ALA A 343 0.76 -14.49 26.12
C ALA A 343 0.11 -13.33 25.34
N ALA A 344 0.84 -12.67 24.43
CA ALA A 344 0.35 -11.62 23.55
C ALA A 344 -0.83 -12.06 22.65
N ILE A 345 -0.92 -13.36 22.34
CA ILE A 345 -1.99 -13.97 21.52
C ILE A 345 -2.98 -14.82 22.36
N GLU A 346 -2.90 -14.76 23.69
CA GLU A 346 -3.75 -15.53 24.60
C GLU A 346 -4.65 -14.65 25.49
N ARG A 347 -4.19 -13.43 25.84
CA ARG A 347 -4.88 -12.58 26.83
C ARG A 347 -4.65 -11.07 26.62
N ALA A 348 -5.45 -10.27 27.31
CA ALA A 348 -5.17 -8.84 27.50
C ALA A 348 -3.89 -8.61 28.33
N ALA A 349 -3.32 -7.42 28.20
CA ALA A 349 -2.15 -7.01 28.99
C ALA A 349 -2.53 -6.60 30.42
N THR A 350 -1.61 -6.80 31.35
CA THR A 350 -1.67 -6.26 32.72
C THR A 350 -1.16 -4.82 32.76
N ALA A 351 -1.50 -4.06 33.80
CA ALA A 351 -1.04 -2.67 33.96
C ALA A 351 0.50 -2.52 33.94
N GLY A 352 1.25 -3.53 34.43
CA GLY A 352 2.71 -3.54 34.33
C GLY A 352 3.21 -3.71 32.89
N GLU A 353 2.60 -4.64 32.14
CA GLU A 353 2.91 -4.82 30.72
C GLU A 353 2.54 -3.58 29.90
N ILE A 354 1.40 -2.94 30.16
CA ILE A 354 1.02 -1.66 29.52
C ILE A 354 2.04 -0.56 29.82
N THR A 355 2.58 -0.50 31.04
CA THR A 355 3.62 0.48 31.42
C THR A 355 4.91 0.26 30.64
N GLU A 356 5.35 -0.99 30.47
CA GLU A 356 6.51 -1.33 29.64
C GLU A 356 6.23 -1.09 28.14
N MET A 357 5.01 -1.36 27.66
CA MET A 357 4.64 -1.06 26.27
C MET A 357 4.65 0.44 25.96
N ARG A 358 4.25 1.32 26.90
CA ARG A 358 4.47 2.78 26.78
C ARG A 358 5.96 3.12 26.67
N ARG A 359 6.83 2.47 27.45
CA ARG A 359 8.29 2.66 27.38
C ARG A 359 8.84 2.33 25.98
N ILE A 360 8.38 1.24 25.36
CA ILE A 360 8.76 0.87 23.98
C ILE A 360 8.23 1.87 22.94
N VAL A 361 7.02 2.40 23.11
CA VAL A 361 6.49 3.48 22.25
C VAL A 361 7.35 4.74 22.36
N ALA A 362 7.71 5.17 23.56
CA ALA A 362 8.58 6.33 23.77
C ALA A 362 9.98 6.14 23.12
N GLU A 363 10.56 4.95 23.21
CA GLU A 363 11.84 4.63 22.53
C GLU A 363 11.69 4.68 21.00
N ALA A 364 10.62 4.13 20.43
CA ALA A 364 10.36 4.18 18.99
C ALA A 364 10.10 5.61 18.48
N MET A 365 9.34 6.42 19.24
CA MET A 365 9.11 7.83 18.91
C MET A 365 10.39 8.66 19.00
N ALA A 366 11.24 8.42 20.01
CA ALA A 366 12.56 9.06 20.13
C ALA A 366 13.53 8.65 18.99
N ALA A 367 13.43 7.43 18.49
CA ALA A 367 14.13 6.98 17.28
C ALA A 367 13.57 7.61 15.98
N GLY A 368 12.39 8.23 16.04
CA GLY A 368 11.73 8.90 14.93
C GLY A 368 10.74 8.03 14.15
N ALA A 369 9.98 7.16 14.83
CA ALA A 369 8.78 6.57 14.27
C ALA A 369 7.79 7.63 13.77
N ALA A 370 6.96 7.28 12.78
CA ALA A 370 5.88 8.11 12.26
C ALA A 370 4.67 8.23 13.23
N GLY A 371 4.72 7.51 14.35
CA GLY A 371 3.62 7.26 15.27
C GLY A 371 3.39 5.76 15.50
N LEU A 372 2.17 5.37 15.86
CA LEU A 372 1.76 4.01 16.20
C LEU A 372 0.70 3.49 15.21
N SER A 373 0.81 2.22 14.79
CA SER A 373 -0.27 1.51 14.10
C SER A 373 -0.90 0.43 14.98
N SER A 374 -2.21 0.23 14.84
CA SER A 374 -2.97 -0.79 15.58
C SER A 374 -4.10 -1.37 14.72
N SER A 375 -4.53 -2.60 14.98
CA SER A 375 -5.71 -3.19 14.35
C SER A 375 -6.47 -4.13 15.30
N ALA A 376 -7.79 -3.96 15.30
CA ALA A 376 -8.77 -4.87 15.86
C ALA A 376 -9.51 -5.68 14.77
N ALA A 377 -9.18 -5.49 13.49
CA ALA A 377 -9.94 -6.01 12.35
C ALA A 377 -10.00 -7.56 12.32
N PRO A 378 -11.17 -8.17 12.07
CA PRO A 378 -11.40 -9.61 12.24
C PRO A 378 -10.63 -10.49 11.24
N THR A 379 -10.18 -9.91 10.13
CA THR A 379 -9.35 -10.55 9.10
C THR A 379 -7.88 -10.72 9.52
N HIS A 380 -7.36 -9.93 10.47
CA HIS A 380 -5.93 -9.98 10.81
C HIS A 380 -5.68 -11.16 11.75
N ASN A 381 -5.26 -12.29 11.20
CA ASN A 381 -4.99 -13.54 11.92
C ASN A 381 -3.58 -14.06 11.57
N ASP A 382 -2.97 -14.83 12.47
CA ASP A 382 -1.72 -15.55 12.19
C ASP A 382 -1.96 -16.76 11.26
N ILE A 383 -0.87 -17.43 10.87
CA ILE A 383 -0.88 -18.64 10.02
C ILE A 383 -1.66 -19.84 10.61
N HIS A 384 -2.14 -19.75 11.85
CA HIS A 384 -2.95 -20.75 12.53
C HIS A 384 -4.39 -20.29 12.74
N GLY A 385 -4.79 -19.15 12.17
CA GLY A 385 -6.14 -18.59 12.30
C GLY A 385 -6.43 -17.94 13.65
N ARG A 386 -5.39 -17.67 14.46
CA ARG A 386 -5.53 -16.98 15.76
C ARG A 386 -5.44 -15.46 15.56
N PRO A 387 -6.10 -14.63 16.38
CA PRO A 387 -5.98 -13.18 16.26
C PRO A 387 -4.53 -12.69 16.39
N VAL A 388 -4.10 -11.74 15.53
CA VAL A 388 -2.82 -11.05 15.75
C VAL A 388 -2.83 -10.29 17.09
N PRO A 389 -1.69 -10.10 17.77
CA PRO A 389 -1.66 -9.64 19.15
C PRO A 389 -2.50 -8.38 19.44
N SER A 390 -2.47 -7.36 18.57
CA SER A 390 -3.22 -6.11 18.77
C SER A 390 -4.74 -6.28 18.89
N ARG A 391 -5.30 -7.39 18.40
CA ARG A 391 -6.74 -7.70 18.50
C ARG A 391 -7.19 -8.17 19.88
N LEU A 392 -6.25 -8.53 20.77
CA LEU A 392 -6.53 -8.93 22.15
C LEU A 392 -6.20 -7.83 23.17
N ALA A 393 -5.88 -6.62 22.70
CA ALA A 393 -5.66 -5.46 23.55
C ALA A 393 -6.96 -4.97 24.18
N ALA A 394 -6.87 -4.47 25.42
CA ALA A 394 -7.98 -3.73 26.03
C ALA A 394 -8.17 -2.35 25.38
N ARG A 395 -9.34 -1.72 25.54
CA ARG A 395 -9.57 -0.35 25.02
C ARG A 395 -8.58 0.63 25.68
N GLU A 396 -8.40 0.50 26.99
CA GLU A 396 -7.52 1.31 27.83
C GLU A 396 -6.03 1.12 27.50
N GLU A 397 -5.63 -0.05 27.01
CA GLU A 397 -4.27 -0.36 26.60
C GLU A 397 -3.87 0.50 25.38
N LEU A 398 -4.65 0.47 24.30
CA LEU A 398 -4.40 1.30 23.13
C LEU A 398 -4.54 2.81 23.45
N LEU A 399 -5.49 3.21 24.32
CA LEU A 399 -5.58 4.60 24.78
C LEU A 399 -4.29 5.05 25.48
N ALA A 400 -3.72 4.22 26.36
CA ALA A 400 -2.46 4.50 27.04
C ALA A 400 -1.26 4.58 26.08
N LEU A 401 -1.26 3.82 24.98
CA LEU A 401 -0.20 3.93 23.95
C LEU A 401 -0.34 5.19 23.08
N VAL A 402 -1.56 5.58 22.68
CA VAL A 402 -1.75 6.81 21.86
C VAL A 402 -1.54 8.10 22.65
N GLU A 403 -1.79 8.09 23.98
CA GLU A 403 -1.35 9.17 24.87
C GLU A 403 0.18 9.36 24.82
N GLU A 404 0.94 8.26 24.80
CA GLU A 404 2.40 8.30 24.77
C GLU A 404 2.93 8.85 23.44
N VAL A 405 2.32 8.47 22.30
CA VAL A 405 2.63 9.10 21.00
C VAL A 405 2.26 10.59 21.02
N GLY A 406 1.11 10.95 21.60
CA GLY A 406 0.64 12.33 21.70
C GLY A 406 1.61 13.25 22.46
N ALA A 407 2.32 12.72 23.47
CA ALA A 407 3.33 13.45 24.24
C ALA A 407 4.54 13.92 23.39
N TYR A 408 4.80 13.31 22.23
CA TYR A 408 5.85 13.71 21.29
C TYR A 408 5.40 14.81 20.31
N GLY A 409 4.11 15.17 20.30
CA GLY A 409 3.57 16.32 19.56
C GLY A 409 3.66 16.26 18.03
N SER A 410 4.10 15.14 17.47
CA SER A 410 4.35 14.96 16.03
C SER A 410 4.10 13.51 15.60
N GLY A 411 3.75 13.32 14.32
CA GLY A 411 3.33 12.02 13.78
C GLY A 411 1.81 11.84 13.78
N SER A 412 1.35 10.60 13.68
CA SER A 412 -0.09 10.25 13.56
C SER A 412 -0.38 8.83 14.06
N ILE A 413 -1.67 8.49 14.22
CA ILE A 413 -2.11 7.15 14.63
C ILE A 413 -2.78 6.45 13.46
N CYS A 414 -2.33 5.24 13.11
CA CYS A 414 -3.06 4.35 12.20
C CYS A 414 -3.93 3.37 13.01
N PHE A 415 -5.24 3.31 12.76
CA PHE A 415 -6.11 2.32 13.44
C PHE A 415 -7.19 1.72 12.54
N LEU A 416 -7.36 0.39 12.64
CA LEU A 416 -8.47 -0.35 12.03
C LEU A 416 -9.39 -0.93 13.13
N PRO A 417 -10.58 -0.34 13.38
CA PRO A 417 -11.55 -0.87 14.35
C PRO A 417 -12.10 -2.24 13.96
N ALA A 418 -12.65 -2.98 14.93
CA ALA A 418 -13.16 -4.34 14.72
C ALA A 418 -14.32 -4.39 13.72
N THR A 419 -15.13 -3.33 13.63
CA THR A 419 -16.33 -3.30 12.79
C THR A 419 -16.10 -2.69 11.39
N VAL A 420 -14.83 -2.46 10.99
CA VAL A 420 -14.43 -1.87 9.70
C VAL A 420 -14.98 -2.59 8.45
N ILE A 421 -15.28 -3.89 8.54
CA ILE A 421 -15.89 -4.66 7.44
C ILE A 421 -17.41 -4.50 7.44
N SER A 422 -18.06 -4.67 8.60
CA SER A 422 -19.53 -4.64 8.77
C SER A 422 -20.16 -3.23 8.74
N GLY A 423 -19.34 -2.19 8.73
CA GLY A 423 -19.76 -0.83 9.05
C GLY A 423 -19.68 -0.55 10.54
N PHE A 424 -19.27 0.68 10.89
CA PHE A 424 -18.89 1.02 12.25
C PHE A 424 -20.08 1.10 13.23
N THR A 425 -19.90 0.51 14.42
CA THR A 425 -20.84 0.68 15.55
C THR A 425 -20.61 2.01 16.25
N GLN A 426 -21.63 2.51 16.96
CA GLN A 426 -21.50 3.73 17.77
C GLN A 426 -20.37 3.62 18.81
N GLU A 427 -20.12 2.42 19.34
CA GLU A 427 -19.04 2.14 20.29
C GLU A 427 -17.63 2.28 19.66
N ASP A 428 -17.47 1.86 18.40
CA ASP A 428 -16.22 2.09 17.65
C ASP A 428 -16.07 3.57 17.26
N LEU A 429 -17.15 4.25 16.88
CA LEU A 429 -17.13 5.70 16.57
C LEU A 429 -16.77 6.57 17.78
N ASP A 430 -17.36 6.30 18.94
CA ASP A 430 -17.07 7.05 20.18
C ASP A 430 -15.64 6.77 20.69
N TYR A 431 -15.15 5.55 20.49
CA TYR A 431 -13.77 5.18 20.81
C TYR A 431 -12.74 5.83 19.88
N LEU A 432 -13.04 5.95 18.58
CA LEU A 432 -12.21 6.75 17.66
C LEU A 432 -12.11 8.22 18.12
N ILE A 433 -13.23 8.79 18.55
CA ILE A 433 -13.25 10.15 19.11
C ILE A 433 -12.42 10.24 20.40
N GLU A 434 -12.44 9.22 21.27
CA GLU A 434 -11.56 9.20 22.45
C GLU A 434 -10.07 9.07 22.06
N ILE A 435 -9.69 8.16 21.16
CA ILE A 435 -8.32 8.04 20.63
C ILE A 435 -7.81 9.40 20.13
N GLY A 436 -8.60 10.10 19.31
CA GLY A 436 -8.25 11.43 18.80
C GLY A 436 -8.08 12.49 19.89
N LYS A 437 -8.94 12.48 20.92
CA LYS A 437 -8.83 13.41 22.07
C LYS A 437 -7.66 13.11 23.00
N ARG A 438 -7.31 11.83 23.19
CA ARG A 438 -6.19 11.39 24.04
C ARG A 438 -4.83 11.64 23.38
N CYS A 439 -4.75 11.45 22.07
CA CYS A 439 -3.51 11.63 21.31
C CYS A 439 -3.27 13.10 20.91
N GLY A 440 -4.33 13.81 20.48
CA GLY A 440 -4.21 15.16 19.92
C GLY A 440 -3.61 15.23 18.50
N LEU A 441 -3.06 14.13 18.00
CA LEU A 441 -2.50 13.96 16.66
C LEU A 441 -3.53 13.35 15.68
N PRO A 442 -3.37 13.53 14.36
CA PRO A 442 -4.25 12.93 13.35
C PRO A 442 -4.41 11.42 13.52
N VAL A 443 -5.67 10.96 13.56
CA VAL A 443 -6.01 9.53 13.58
C VAL A 443 -6.47 9.13 12.17
N VAL A 444 -5.63 8.37 11.49
CA VAL A 444 -5.85 7.86 10.13
C VAL A 444 -6.44 6.46 10.20
N ILE A 445 -7.71 6.31 9.82
CA ILE A 445 -8.36 5.00 9.73
C ILE A 445 -8.55 4.54 8.30
N GLN A 446 -8.74 3.25 8.10
CA GLN A 446 -9.26 2.74 6.84
C GLN A 446 -10.78 2.57 6.88
N GLY A 447 -11.42 2.71 5.72
CA GLY A 447 -12.71 2.09 5.45
C GLY A 447 -13.96 2.96 5.64
N LEU A 448 -13.86 4.20 6.14
CA LEU A 448 -14.88 5.20 5.82
C LEU A 448 -14.72 5.63 4.35
N GLY A 449 -15.82 6.01 3.70
CA GLY A 449 -15.79 6.44 2.30
C GLY A 449 -17.02 5.99 1.52
N GLY A 450 -16.97 6.18 0.21
CA GLY A 450 -18.05 5.85 -0.71
C GLY A 450 -18.17 4.36 -1.03
N ARG A 451 -18.61 3.53 -0.07
CA ARG A 451 -18.92 2.12 -0.30
C ARG A 451 -20.26 1.94 -1.04
N GLY A 452 -20.39 0.81 -1.76
CA GLY A 452 -21.66 0.40 -2.35
C GLY A 452 -22.70 0.05 -1.28
N LYS A 453 -23.96 0.44 -1.51
CA LYS A 453 -25.08 0.10 -0.60
C LYS A 453 -25.42 -1.40 -0.58
N VAL A 454 -24.88 -2.16 -1.51
CA VAL A 454 -24.98 -3.63 -1.57
C VAL A 454 -23.97 -4.27 -0.62
N ASP A 455 -22.72 -3.82 -0.66
CA ASP A 455 -21.60 -4.41 0.09
C ASP A 455 -21.60 -3.97 1.57
N ALA A 456 -22.01 -2.73 1.85
CA ALA A 456 -22.04 -2.16 3.19
C ALA A 456 -23.29 -1.26 3.39
N PRO A 457 -24.50 -1.84 3.50
CA PRO A 457 -25.76 -1.09 3.59
C PRO A 457 -25.86 -0.14 4.79
N THR A 458 -25.05 -0.37 5.82
CA THR A 458 -24.93 0.40 7.08
C THR A 458 -23.86 1.48 7.06
N ALA A 459 -22.98 1.50 6.05
CA ALA A 459 -21.82 2.40 5.96
C ALA A 459 -21.97 3.39 4.79
N THR A 460 -23.08 4.15 4.78
CA THR A 460 -23.31 5.15 3.73
C THR A 460 -22.43 6.39 3.94
N TRP A 461 -22.13 7.10 2.85
CA TRP A 461 -21.35 8.33 2.89
C TRP A 461 -21.97 9.41 3.80
N ASP A 462 -23.29 9.52 3.82
CA ASP A 462 -24.00 10.53 4.62
C ASP A 462 -23.79 10.29 6.14
N GLN A 463 -23.75 9.02 6.58
CA GLN A 463 -23.42 8.64 7.96
C GLN A 463 -21.93 8.87 8.29
N ALA A 464 -21.03 8.65 7.31
CA ALA A 464 -19.61 8.94 7.47
C ALA A 464 -19.38 10.44 7.70
N VAL A 465 -20.08 11.31 6.96
CA VAL A 465 -20.05 12.76 7.16
C VAL A 465 -20.61 13.15 8.53
N GLU A 466 -21.74 12.58 8.97
CA GLU A 466 -22.30 12.87 10.32
C GLU A 466 -21.30 12.51 11.44
N PHE A 467 -20.64 11.36 11.34
CA PHE A 467 -19.58 10.97 12.28
C PHE A 467 -18.39 11.93 12.23
N LEU A 468 -17.86 12.23 11.05
CA LEU A 468 -16.72 13.11 10.89
C LEU A 468 -17.03 14.54 11.39
N ASP A 469 -18.25 15.03 11.19
CA ASP A 469 -18.75 16.30 11.71
C ASP A 469 -18.92 16.30 13.25
N LYS A 470 -19.27 15.14 13.85
CA LYS A 470 -19.25 14.96 15.31
C LYS A 470 -17.81 15.02 15.82
N ALA A 471 -16.92 14.21 15.26
CA ALA A 471 -15.52 14.13 15.66
C ALA A 471 -14.80 15.49 15.58
N THR A 472 -14.96 16.19 14.45
CA THR A 472 -14.41 17.54 14.23
C THR A 472 -14.89 18.53 15.30
N ARG A 473 -16.20 18.51 15.61
CA ARG A 473 -16.85 19.40 16.59
C ARG A 473 -16.42 19.10 18.03
N GLU A 474 -16.06 17.85 18.32
CA GLU A 474 -15.56 17.40 19.61
C GLU A 474 -14.01 17.49 19.73
N GLY A 475 -13.33 18.03 18.72
CA GLY A 475 -11.88 18.23 18.74
C GLY A 475 -11.04 16.98 18.45
N ALA A 476 -11.65 15.90 17.93
CA ALA A 476 -10.94 14.69 17.53
C ALA A 476 -10.54 14.78 16.03
N PRO A 477 -9.23 14.81 15.70
CA PRO A 477 -8.74 14.95 14.33
C PRO A 477 -8.78 13.60 13.58
N ILE A 478 -9.98 13.14 13.24
CA ILE A 478 -10.19 11.85 12.56
C ILE A 478 -10.19 12.04 11.04
N TYR A 479 -9.38 11.22 10.37
CA TYR A 479 -9.22 11.15 8.92
C TYR A 479 -9.43 9.71 8.45
N SER A 480 -9.82 9.51 7.19
CA SER A 480 -9.81 8.17 6.60
C SER A 480 -9.13 8.13 5.24
N LEU A 481 -8.38 7.05 5.01
CA LEU A 481 -7.79 6.73 3.71
C LEU A 481 -8.91 6.38 2.72
N LEU A 482 -8.85 6.98 1.54
CA LEU A 482 -9.81 6.79 0.47
C LEU A 482 -9.18 6.00 -0.68
N ILE A 483 -9.70 4.80 -0.90
CA ILE A 483 -9.45 3.96 -2.07
C ILE A 483 -10.02 4.69 -3.30
N ALA A 484 -9.18 5.51 -3.93
CA ALA A 484 -9.54 6.32 -5.10
C ALA A 484 -9.36 5.56 -6.44
N ARG A 485 -8.87 4.32 -6.40
CA ARG A 485 -8.71 3.42 -7.54
C ARG A 485 -9.58 2.17 -7.30
N PRO A 486 -10.41 1.71 -8.25
CA PRO A 486 -11.13 0.45 -8.10
C PRO A 486 -10.12 -0.72 -8.13
N PHE A 487 -10.43 -1.85 -7.50
CA PHE A 487 -9.62 -3.05 -7.73
C PHE A 487 -9.68 -3.41 -9.22
N ASP A 488 -8.55 -3.79 -9.82
CA ASP A 488 -8.40 -4.15 -11.24
C ASP A 488 -7.43 -5.35 -11.36
N ARG A 489 -7.84 -6.47 -10.74
CA ARG A 489 -7.02 -7.65 -10.45
C ARG A 489 -7.02 -8.63 -11.62
N ALA A 490 -5.91 -9.32 -11.85
CA ALA A 490 -5.86 -10.41 -12.82
C ALA A 490 -6.71 -11.61 -12.35
N VAL A 491 -7.49 -12.20 -13.27
CA VAL A 491 -8.21 -13.46 -13.07
C VAL A 491 -7.55 -14.49 -13.99
N ALA A 492 -6.46 -15.08 -13.50
CA ALA A 492 -5.80 -16.21 -14.13
C ALA A 492 -6.41 -17.55 -13.67
N PHE A 493 -6.17 -18.65 -14.39
CA PHE A 493 -6.65 -19.98 -13.99
C PHE A 493 -5.50 -20.91 -13.56
N ASP A 494 -4.44 -20.34 -12.98
CA ASP A 494 -3.21 -21.03 -12.54
C ASP A 494 -2.85 -20.71 -11.07
N GLU A 495 -1.75 -21.31 -10.59
CA GLU A 495 -1.24 -21.23 -9.21
C GLU A 495 -1.06 -19.81 -8.65
N SER A 496 -0.93 -18.78 -9.50
CA SER A 496 -0.85 -17.38 -9.04
C SER A 496 -2.19 -16.89 -8.46
N ASN A 497 -3.32 -17.46 -8.88
CA ASN A 497 -4.63 -16.95 -8.53
C ASN A 497 -5.20 -17.56 -7.22
N LYS A 498 -5.11 -16.78 -6.14
CA LYS A 498 -5.74 -17.07 -4.83
C LYS A 498 -7.15 -16.45 -4.66
N LEU A 499 -7.76 -15.84 -5.69
CA LEU A 499 -9.11 -15.26 -5.62
C LEU A 499 -10.20 -16.34 -5.45
N TRP A 500 -9.90 -17.59 -5.76
CA TRP A 500 -10.81 -18.74 -5.64
C TRP A 500 -10.71 -19.45 -4.28
N ALA A 501 -9.96 -18.93 -3.31
CA ALA A 501 -9.66 -19.64 -2.06
C ALA A 501 -10.88 -19.97 -1.18
N ALA A 502 -12.00 -19.25 -1.33
CA ALA A 502 -13.28 -19.60 -0.68
C ALA A 502 -14.10 -20.67 -1.45
N VAL A 503 -13.61 -21.13 -2.61
CA VAL A 503 -14.26 -22.09 -3.51
C VAL A 503 -13.28 -23.25 -3.78
N PRO A 504 -13.23 -24.28 -2.90
CA PRO A 504 -12.13 -25.25 -2.88
C PRO A 504 -11.90 -26.02 -4.19
N SER A 505 -12.94 -26.29 -4.97
CA SER A 505 -12.84 -26.94 -6.29
C SER A 505 -12.18 -26.06 -7.34
N TRP A 506 -12.54 -24.78 -7.40
CA TRP A 506 -11.86 -23.81 -8.26
C TRP A 506 -10.41 -23.58 -7.83
N GLN A 507 -10.13 -23.45 -6.52
CA GLN A 507 -8.76 -23.32 -6.04
C GLN A 507 -7.93 -24.58 -6.36
N ARG A 508 -8.51 -25.78 -6.22
CA ARG A 508 -7.87 -27.04 -6.65
C ARG A 508 -7.58 -27.07 -8.15
N MET A 509 -8.53 -26.63 -8.98
CA MET A 509 -8.38 -26.58 -10.44
C MET A 509 -7.19 -25.72 -10.89
N THR A 510 -6.97 -24.56 -10.25
CA THR A 510 -5.81 -23.69 -10.56
C THR A 510 -4.46 -24.32 -10.19
N LEU A 511 -4.42 -25.15 -9.14
CA LEU A 511 -3.22 -25.85 -8.66
C LEU A 511 -2.86 -27.11 -9.47
N LEU A 512 -3.70 -27.53 -10.42
CA LEU A 512 -3.39 -28.65 -11.31
C LEU A 512 -2.46 -28.24 -12.47
N PRO A 513 -1.60 -29.15 -12.96
CA PRO A 513 -0.95 -29.02 -14.26
C PRO A 513 -1.96 -28.77 -15.39
N VAL A 514 -1.52 -28.11 -16.46
CA VAL A 514 -2.42 -27.69 -17.57
C VAL A 514 -3.16 -28.86 -18.22
N GLU A 515 -2.52 -30.03 -18.35
CA GLU A 515 -3.13 -31.23 -18.91
C GLU A 515 -4.23 -31.81 -17.98
N ASP A 516 -3.93 -31.96 -16.69
CA ASP A 516 -4.89 -32.43 -15.67
C ASP A 516 -6.06 -31.44 -15.50
N ARG A 517 -5.78 -30.14 -15.55
CA ARG A 517 -6.78 -29.07 -15.56
C ARG A 517 -7.70 -29.17 -16.79
N ALA A 518 -7.12 -29.41 -17.96
CA ALA A 518 -7.88 -29.62 -19.19
C ALA A 518 -8.62 -30.97 -19.24
N ALA A 519 -8.23 -31.96 -18.44
CA ALA A 519 -9.00 -33.18 -18.22
C ALA A 519 -10.19 -32.90 -17.28
N LEU A 520 -9.94 -32.29 -16.12
CA LEU A 520 -10.97 -31.92 -15.13
C LEU A 520 -12.06 -31.04 -15.75
N LEU A 521 -11.68 -30.01 -16.51
CA LEU A 521 -12.62 -29.08 -17.14
C LEU A 521 -13.36 -29.66 -18.35
N ARG A 522 -13.13 -30.93 -18.71
CA ARG A 522 -13.93 -31.69 -19.70
C ARG A 522 -14.87 -32.72 -19.05
N ASP A 523 -14.80 -32.93 -17.73
CA ASP A 523 -15.74 -33.77 -16.99
C ASP A 523 -17.02 -32.97 -16.64
N PRO A 524 -18.21 -33.37 -17.14
CA PRO A 524 -19.46 -32.70 -16.79
C PRO A 524 -19.76 -32.69 -15.28
N ALA A 525 -19.38 -33.74 -14.55
CA ALA A 525 -19.63 -33.81 -13.11
C ALA A 525 -18.78 -32.80 -12.33
N ALA A 526 -17.54 -32.56 -12.78
CA ALA A 526 -16.68 -31.52 -12.24
C ALA A 526 -17.22 -30.11 -12.58
N ARG A 527 -17.73 -29.88 -13.80
CA ARG A 527 -18.37 -28.61 -14.16
C ARG A 527 -19.60 -28.32 -13.33
N ASP A 528 -20.46 -29.31 -13.09
CA ASP A 528 -21.68 -29.14 -12.31
C ASP A 528 -21.38 -28.84 -10.83
N GLU A 529 -20.38 -29.50 -10.24
CA GLU A 529 -19.89 -29.17 -8.89
C GLU A 529 -19.28 -27.77 -8.85
N MET A 530 -18.39 -27.42 -9.79
CA MET A 530 -17.75 -26.11 -9.84
C MET A 530 -18.77 -24.98 -10.02
N ARG A 531 -19.84 -25.18 -10.81
CA ARG A 531 -20.92 -24.20 -10.99
C ARG A 531 -21.72 -23.99 -9.70
N PHE A 532 -22.03 -25.06 -8.98
CA PHE A 532 -22.67 -24.96 -7.66
C PHE A 532 -21.74 -24.27 -6.64
N ALA A 533 -20.46 -24.62 -6.62
CA ALA A 533 -19.50 -24.16 -5.61
C ALA A 533 -19.17 -22.67 -5.70
N VAL A 534 -19.16 -22.06 -6.89
CA VAL A 534 -18.90 -20.61 -7.02
C VAL A 534 -20.06 -19.76 -6.47
N GLU A 535 -21.31 -20.22 -6.63
CA GLU A 535 -22.49 -19.59 -6.03
C GLU A 535 -22.58 -19.85 -4.51
N ASN A 536 -22.12 -21.04 -4.08
CA ASN A 536 -22.19 -21.54 -2.70
C ASN A 536 -20.79 -21.58 -2.04
N TYR A 537 -20.00 -20.53 -2.25
CA TYR A 537 -18.67 -20.35 -1.66
C TYR A 537 -18.69 -20.39 -0.12
N ASN A 538 -17.54 -20.67 0.50
CA ASN A 538 -17.43 -20.76 1.95
C ASN A 538 -17.83 -19.46 2.66
N ARG A 539 -18.78 -19.55 3.60
CA ARG A 539 -19.21 -18.46 4.49
C ARG A 539 -18.96 -18.76 5.98
N ASP A 540 -18.34 -19.90 6.28
CA ASP A 540 -17.98 -20.31 7.64
C ASP A 540 -16.49 -19.98 7.89
N PRO A 541 -16.16 -19.00 8.73
CA PRO A 541 -14.76 -18.61 8.99
C PRO A 541 -13.96 -19.71 9.69
N ALA A 542 -14.62 -20.72 10.31
CA ALA A 542 -13.93 -21.87 10.87
C ALA A 542 -13.45 -22.88 9.80
N ARG A 543 -13.82 -22.68 8.53
CA ARG A 543 -13.44 -23.53 7.38
C ARG A 543 -12.42 -22.88 6.44
N GLY A 544 -11.91 -21.69 6.81
CA GLY A 544 -10.99 -20.90 6.00
C GLY A 544 -11.60 -19.57 5.57
N THR A 545 -11.07 -18.97 4.50
CA THR A 545 -11.50 -17.64 4.05
C THR A 545 -12.98 -17.61 3.64
N THR A 546 -13.62 -16.48 3.93
CA THR A 546 -15.01 -16.18 3.59
C THR A 546 -15.14 -15.04 2.57
N LEU A 547 -14.02 -14.58 1.99
CA LEU A 547 -14.02 -13.57 0.94
C LEU A 547 -14.68 -14.14 -0.32
N PRO A 548 -15.68 -13.46 -0.92
CA PRO A 548 -16.35 -13.96 -2.12
C PRO A 548 -15.39 -14.01 -3.31
N ALA A 549 -15.60 -15.00 -4.18
CA ALA A 549 -14.93 -15.06 -5.47
C ALA A 549 -15.45 -13.96 -6.42
N PRO A 550 -14.70 -13.60 -7.48
CA PRO A 550 -15.12 -12.60 -8.46
C PRO A 550 -16.50 -12.92 -9.07
N GLN A 551 -17.42 -11.95 -9.07
CA GLN A 551 -18.73 -12.09 -9.68
C GLN A 551 -18.62 -11.84 -11.19
N TRP A 552 -19.26 -12.66 -12.02
CA TRP A 552 -18.99 -12.71 -13.48
C TRP A 552 -19.49 -11.49 -14.28
N ASP A 553 -20.37 -10.69 -13.70
CA ASP A 553 -20.75 -9.35 -14.17
C ASP A 553 -19.64 -8.30 -13.93
N SER A 554 -18.74 -8.58 -12.98
CA SER A 554 -17.52 -7.80 -12.68
C SER A 554 -16.22 -8.42 -13.24
N VAL A 555 -16.31 -9.42 -14.14
CA VAL A 555 -15.14 -9.97 -14.84
C VAL A 555 -15.22 -9.63 -16.32
N TRP A 556 -14.14 -9.07 -16.88
CA TRP A 556 -13.98 -8.74 -18.30
C TRP A 556 -12.81 -9.51 -18.92
N ILE A 557 -12.87 -9.70 -20.24
CA ILE A 557 -11.71 -10.17 -21.02
C ILE A 557 -10.80 -8.95 -21.29
N ASP A 558 -9.50 -9.13 -21.10
CA ASP A 558 -8.45 -8.14 -21.37
C ASP A 558 -7.72 -8.50 -22.67
N THR A 559 -7.39 -9.79 -22.87
CA THR A 559 -6.90 -10.35 -24.14
C THR A 559 -7.33 -11.80 -24.33
N SER A 560 -7.61 -12.21 -25.57
CA SER A 560 -7.86 -13.61 -25.98
C SER A 560 -7.21 -13.88 -27.35
N PRO A 561 -6.52 -15.02 -27.55
CA PRO A 561 -6.11 -15.48 -28.88
C PRO A 561 -7.26 -15.79 -29.86
N SER A 562 -8.41 -16.27 -29.39
CA SER A 562 -9.53 -16.70 -30.26
C SER A 562 -10.59 -15.63 -30.53
N MET A 563 -10.61 -14.50 -29.79
CA MET A 563 -11.56 -13.40 -29.98
C MET A 563 -10.87 -12.09 -30.39
N ALA A 564 -11.48 -11.29 -31.28
CA ALA A 564 -11.01 -9.94 -31.51
C ALA A 564 -11.45 -9.02 -30.36
N ALA A 565 -10.68 -7.98 -30.04
CA ALA A 565 -11.00 -7.06 -28.95
C ALA A 565 -12.40 -6.43 -29.08
N ALA A 566 -12.85 -6.16 -30.31
CA ALA A 566 -14.18 -5.62 -30.59
C ALA A 566 -15.34 -6.60 -30.30
N ASP A 567 -15.07 -7.89 -30.08
CA ASP A 567 -16.07 -8.90 -29.75
C ASP A 567 -16.38 -8.95 -28.23
N PHE A 568 -15.53 -8.34 -27.40
CA PHE A 568 -15.66 -8.32 -25.93
C PHE A 568 -15.50 -6.93 -25.28
N ASP A 569 -15.14 -5.88 -26.04
CA ASP A 569 -15.01 -4.53 -25.51
C ASP A 569 -16.32 -4.04 -24.86
N GLY A 570 -16.20 -3.51 -23.64
CA GLY A 570 -17.34 -3.08 -22.81
C GLY A 570 -18.25 -4.20 -22.26
N LEU A 571 -18.04 -5.47 -22.58
CA LEU A 571 -18.92 -6.59 -22.17
C LEU A 571 -18.32 -7.43 -21.04
N SER A 572 -19.13 -7.73 -20.02
CA SER A 572 -18.72 -8.67 -18.97
C SER A 572 -18.76 -10.12 -19.45
N VAL A 573 -18.09 -11.02 -18.74
CA VAL A 573 -18.20 -12.49 -18.93
C VAL A 573 -19.65 -12.94 -18.79
N ALA A 574 -20.43 -12.35 -17.88
CA ALA A 574 -21.86 -12.62 -17.75
C ALA A 574 -22.67 -12.19 -18.98
N ASP A 575 -22.38 -11.04 -19.59
CA ASP A 575 -23.05 -10.57 -20.82
C ASP A 575 -22.75 -11.48 -22.01
N LEU A 576 -21.48 -11.87 -22.17
CA LEU A 576 -21.02 -12.76 -23.23
C LEU A 576 -21.64 -14.16 -23.09
N ALA A 577 -21.66 -14.73 -21.88
CA ALA A 577 -22.29 -16.00 -21.59
C ALA A 577 -23.80 -15.98 -21.84
N LYS A 578 -24.47 -14.90 -21.42
CA LYS A 578 -25.90 -14.65 -21.66
C LYS A 578 -26.22 -14.53 -23.15
N ALA A 579 -25.36 -13.91 -23.95
CA ALA A 579 -25.49 -13.85 -25.41
C ALA A 579 -25.30 -15.22 -26.10
N LYS A 580 -24.64 -16.19 -25.43
CA LYS A 580 -24.49 -17.58 -25.89
C LYS A 580 -25.51 -18.54 -25.28
N GLY A 581 -26.25 -18.15 -24.25
CA GLY A 581 -27.22 -18.99 -23.54
C GLY A 581 -26.58 -20.03 -22.60
N VAL A 582 -25.39 -19.75 -22.07
CA VAL A 582 -24.63 -20.65 -21.17
C VAL A 582 -24.38 -20.00 -19.80
N ALA A 583 -23.94 -20.80 -18.82
CA ALA A 583 -23.55 -20.27 -17.51
C ALA A 583 -22.25 -19.44 -17.60
N PRO A 584 -22.11 -18.32 -16.86
CA PRO A 584 -20.92 -17.45 -16.96
C PRO A 584 -19.59 -18.13 -16.60
N GLY A 585 -19.59 -18.98 -15.56
CA GLY A 585 -18.41 -19.76 -15.19
C GLY A 585 -18.01 -20.77 -16.28
N ASP A 586 -18.97 -21.42 -16.93
CA ASP A 586 -18.69 -22.34 -18.04
C ASP A 586 -18.15 -21.59 -19.26
N TYR A 587 -18.72 -20.42 -19.61
CA TYR A 587 -18.18 -19.59 -20.70
C TYR A 587 -16.72 -19.19 -20.46
N ALA A 588 -16.37 -18.78 -19.24
CA ALA A 588 -15.00 -18.41 -18.89
C ALA A 588 -14.03 -19.60 -19.01
N LEU A 589 -14.44 -20.78 -18.53
CA LEU A 589 -13.63 -22.00 -18.56
C LEU A 589 -13.52 -22.57 -19.98
N ASP A 590 -14.57 -22.48 -20.79
CA ASP A 590 -14.59 -22.93 -22.19
C ASP A 590 -13.71 -22.04 -23.08
N LEU A 591 -13.77 -20.71 -22.89
CA LEU A 591 -12.87 -19.77 -23.57
C LEU A 591 -11.41 -20.02 -23.17
N ALA A 592 -11.14 -20.22 -21.86
CA ALA A 592 -9.82 -20.55 -21.38
C ALA A 592 -9.32 -21.89 -21.96
N LEU A 593 -10.16 -22.92 -22.10
CA LEU A 593 -9.80 -24.16 -22.78
C LEU A 593 -9.50 -23.96 -24.28
N ALA A 594 -10.27 -23.11 -24.97
CA ALA A 594 -10.05 -22.84 -26.39
C ALA A 594 -8.74 -22.07 -26.65
N ASP A 595 -8.37 -21.16 -25.74
CA ASP A 595 -7.14 -20.37 -25.78
C ASP A 595 -5.93 -21.07 -25.11
N ASN A 596 -6.02 -22.35 -24.71
CA ASN A 596 -4.99 -23.06 -23.91
C ASN A 596 -4.54 -22.33 -22.63
N PHE A 597 -5.47 -21.62 -21.98
CA PHE A 597 -5.30 -20.74 -20.83
C PHE A 597 -4.47 -19.46 -21.08
N GLU A 598 -4.26 -19.07 -22.34
CA GLU A 598 -3.66 -17.77 -22.69
C GLU A 598 -4.65 -16.58 -22.58
N THR A 599 -5.96 -16.84 -22.40
CA THR A 599 -6.95 -15.78 -22.11
C THR A 599 -6.57 -15.04 -20.82
N LYS A 600 -6.55 -13.71 -20.88
CA LYS A 600 -6.40 -12.86 -19.70
C LYS A 600 -7.75 -12.24 -19.38
N MET A 601 -8.25 -12.52 -18.19
CA MET A 601 -9.45 -11.90 -17.63
C MET A 601 -9.07 -10.99 -16.48
N ARG A 602 -9.91 -9.99 -16.17
CA ARG A 602 -9.68 -9.04 -15.08
C ARG A 602 -10.95 -8.77 -14.30
N TRP A 603 -10.83 -8.78 -12.97
CA TRP A 603 -11.88 -8.42 -12.03
C TRP A 603 -11.77 -6.92 -11.74
N ARG A 604 -12.79 -6.14 -12.15
CA ARG A 604 -12.83 -4.68 -11.91
C ARG A 604 -14.01 -4.31 -11.02
N THR A 605 -13.77 -3.53 -9.97
CA THR A 605 -14.82 -3.18 -9.00
C THR A 605 -15.36 -1.75 -9.15
N GLU A 606 -15.24 -1.14 -10.33
CA GLU A 606 -15.87 0.16 -10.59
C GLU A 606 -17.33 0.00 -11.00
N THR A 607 -18.23 0.52 -10.17
CA THR A 607 -19.65 0.69 -10.47
C THR A 607 -20.01 2.19 -10.56
N PRO A 608 -21.12 2.56 -11.23
CA PRO A 608 -21.63 3.95 -11.20
C PRO A 608 -21.86 4.47 -9.78
N GLU A 609 -22.28 3.60 -8.86
CA GLU A 609 -22.49 3.88 -7.45
C GLU A 609 -21.17 4.21 -6.75
N TRP A 610 -20.14 3.38 -6.94
CA TRP A 610 -18.78 3.62 -6.41
C TRP A 610 -18.21 4.92 -6.96
N ALA A 611 -18.30 5.14 -8.28
CA ALA A 611 -17.79 6.36 -8.92
C ALA A 611 -18.51 7.63 -8.41
N SER A 612 -19.83 7.56 -8.19
CA SER A 612 -20.61 8.66 -7.62
C SER A 612 -20.29 8.92 -6.14
N ALA A 613 -20.01 7.86 -5.37
CA ALA A 613 -19.73 7.96 -3.94
C ALA A 613 -18.29 8.42 -3.67
N VAL A 614 -17.29 7.82 -4.32
CA VAL A 614 -15.88 8.25 -4.26
C VAL A 614 -15.68 9.62 -4.89
N GLY A 615 -16.43 9.95 -5.95
CA GLY A 615 -16.44 11.28 -6.57
C GLY A 615 -16.89 12.41 -5.63
N LYS A 616 -17.72 12.09 -4.62
CA LYS A 616 -18.08 13.01 -3.53
C LYS A 616 -17.10 12.94 -2.37
N ALA A 617 -16.76 11.73 -1.92
CA ALA A 617 -15.95 11.50 -0.72
C ALA A 617 -14.58 12.19 -0.79
N GLN A 618 -13.92 12.15 -1.95
CA GLN A 618 -12.60 12.77 -2.12
C GLN A 618 -12.60 14.30 -1.89
N LEU A 619 -13.75 14.97 -2.05
CA LEU A 619 -13.87 16.42 -1.88
C LEU A 619 -13.94 16.85 -0.40
N ASP A 620 -14.09 15.91 0.54
CA ASP A 620 -14.07 16.20 1.99
C ASP A 620 -12.63 16.23 2.51
N PRO A 621 -12.18 17.30 3.20
CA PRO A 621 -10.79 17.45 3.65
C PRO A 621 -10.37 16.45 4.73
N ARG A 622 -11.27 15.58 5.20
CA ARG A 622 -10.98 14.48 6.14
C ARG A 622 -10.72 13.15 5.43
N MET A 623 -10.87 13.11 4.11
CA MET A 623 -10.52 11.95 3.29
C MET A 623 -9.13 12.13 2.68
N ILE A 624 -8.20 11.24 3.02
CA ILE A 624 -6.84 11.22 2.46
C ILE A 624 -6.89 10.45 1.15
N ILE A 625 -6.58 11.11 0.03
CA ILE A 625 -6.55 10.47 -1.28
C ILE A 625 -5.29 9.60 -1.38
N GLY A 626 -5.50 8.28 -1.36
CA GLY A 626 -4.43 7.30 -1.38
C GLY A 626 -4.76 6.13 -0.48
N THR A 627 -4.61 4.92 -1.02
CA THR A 627 -4.60 3.66 -0.26
C THR A 627 -3.86 2.66 -1.14
N SER A 628 -2.53 2.76 -1.16
CA SER A 628 -1.73 1.63 -1.62
C SER A 628 -1.76 0.59 -0.52
N ASP A 629 -1.80 -0.69 -0.90
CA ASP A 629 -1.36 -1.76 -0.02
C ASP A 629 0.08 -2.13 -0.45
N GLY A 630 0.90 -1.10 -0.73
CA GLY A 630 2.14 -1.24 -1.49
C GLY A 630 3.11 -2.20 -0.83
N GLY A 631 3.47 -3.28 -1.53
CA GLY A 631 4.26 -4.39 -1.00
C GLY A 631 3.43 -5.53 -0.37
N ALA A 632 2.20 -5.31 0.07
CA ALA A 632 1.26 -6.39 0.37
C ALA A 632 0.67 -6.99 -0.92
N HIS A 633 0.06 -8.17 -0.80
CA HIS A 633 -0.81 -8.79 -1.80
C HIS A 633 -0.21 -8.91 -3.22
N LEU A 634 1.11 -9.00 -3.31
CA LEU A 634 1.88 -8.87 -4.55
C LEU A 634 1.54 -9.91 -5.64
N ALA A 635 1.00 -11.07 -5.26
CA ALA A 635 0.49 -12.07 -6.20
C ALA A 635 -0.92 -11.77 -6.76
N LYS A 636 -1.56 -10.67 -6.34
CA LYS A 636 -2.93 -10.27 -6.71
C LYS A 636 -2.97 -8.87 -7.33
N ASP A 637 -2.77 -7.84 -6.51
CA ASP A 637 -2.69 -6.40 -6.84
C ASP A 637 -2.39 -5.64 -5.53
N ASP A 638 -1.31 -4.85 -5.50
CA ASP A 638 -0.88 -4.02 -4.35
C ASP A 638 -1.39 -2.56 -4.41
N GLN A 639 -2.15 -2.25 -5.47
CA GLN A 639 -2.74 -0.94 -5.75
C GLN A 639 -1.74 0.21 -5.96
N SER A 640 -0.43 -0.04 -6.07
CA SER A 640 0.62 0.97 -6.23
C SER A 640 0.44 1.96 -7.40
N ASP A 641 -0.35 1.59 -8.41
CA ASP A 641 -0.73 2.45 -9.53
C ASP A 641 -1.83 3.49 -9.21
N TRP A 642 -2.35 3.52 -7.97
CA TRP A 642 -3.42 4.43 -7.50
C TRP A 642 -3.15 5.90 -7.81
N SER A 643 -1.91 6.34 -7.69
CA SER A 643 -1.51 7.75 -7.81
C SER A 643 -1.57 8.20 -9.27
N SER A 644 -1.04 7.39 -10.19
CA SER A 644 -1.20 7.61 -11.63
C SER A 644 -2.66 7.44 -12.09
N TYR A 645 -3.41 6.49 -11.50
CA TYR A 645 -4.85 6.35 -11.76
C TYR A 645 -5.61 7.61 -11.34
N PHE A 646 -5.27 8.20 -10.20
CA PHE A 646 -5.90 9.42 -9.72
C PHE A 646 -5.64 10.61 -10.65
N LEU A 647 -4.38 10.84 -11.05
CA LEU A 647 -4.01 11.92 -11.98
C LEU A 647 -4.65 11.73 -13.38
N GLY A 648 -4.72 10.51 -13.88
CA GLY A 648 -5.41 10.23 -15.15
C GLY A 648 -6.93 10.34 -15.04
N SER A 649 -7.53 9.53 -14.17
CA SER A 649 -8.99 9.34 -14.09
C SER A 649 -9.70 10.50 -13.42
N TRP A 650 -9.32 10.88 -12.20
CA TRP A 650 -10.06 11.89 -11.43
C TRP A 650 -9.71 13.34 -11.81
N VAL A 651 -8.44 13.59 -12.18
CA VAL A 651 -7.95 14.93 -12.53
C VAL A 651 -8.09 15.23 -14.03
N ARG A 652 -7.46 14.47 -14.94
CA ARG A 652 -7.55 14.74 -16.39
C ARG A 652 -8.91 14.41 -16.98
N ASP A 653 -9.42 13.20 -16.75
CA ASP A 653 -10.57 12.68 -17.50
C ASP A 653 -11.92 13.12 -16.89
N ARG A 654 -12.14 12.87 -15.60
CA ARG A 654 -13.38 13.20 -14.87
C ARG A 654 -13.44 14.66 -14.39
N LYS A 655 -12.28 15.32 -14.24
CA LYS A 655 -12.14 16.74 -13.88
C LYS A 655 -12.86 17.12 -12.57
N VAL A 656 -12.78 16.22 -11.59
CA VAL A 656 -13.24 16.48 -10.21
C VAL A 656 -12.34 17.52 -9.52
N TRP A 657 -11.08 17.60 -9.96
CA TRP A 657 -10.08 18.56 -9.47
C TRP A 657 -9.46 19.37 -10.62
N SER A 658 -8.88 20.52 -10.29
CA SER A 658 -7.80 21.10 -11.11
C SER A 658 -6.53 20.25 -10.99
N LEU A 659 -5.60 20.42 -11.93
CA LEU A 659 -4.29 19.78 -11.87
C LEU A 659 -3.53 20.18 -10.58
N GLU A 660 -3.56 21.46 -10.26
CA GLU A 660 -2.90 22.06 -9.10
C GLU A 660 -3.44 21.52 -7.76
N GLU A 661 -4.76 21.36 -7.64
CA GLU A 661 -5.38 20.82 -6.43
C GLU A 661 -5.24 19.30 -6.35
N GLY A 662 -5.38 18.57 -7.46
CA GLY A 662 -5.14 17.13 -7.49
C GLY A 662 -3.73 16.75 -7.04
N ILE A 663 -2.71 17.51 -7.48
CA ILE A 663 -1.34 17.34 -6.97
C ILE A 663 -1.27 17.65 -5.47
N ARG A 664 -1.87 18.76 -5.01
CA ARG A 664 -1.88 19.13 -3.57
C ARG A 664 -2.43 18.03 -2.68
N GLN A 665 -3.49 17.35 -3.11
CA GLN A 665 -4.14 16.26 -2.36
C GLN A 665 -3.26 15.00 -2.21
N ILE A 666 -2.29 14.78 -3.11
CA ILE A 666 -1.40 13.59 -3.07
C ILE A 666 0.07 13.93 -2.71
N THR A 667 0.39 15.21 -2.49
CA THR A 667 1.72 15.64 -2.03
C THR A 667 1.68 16.41 -0.71
N GLN A 668 1.00 17.57 -0.65
CA GLN A 668 1.01 18.45 0.51
C GLN A 668 0.13 17.91 1.63
N VAL A 669 -1.10 17.48 1.30
CA VAL A 669 -2.08 17.02 2.29
C VAL A 669 -1.55 15.83 3.10
N PRO A 670 -1.11 14.70 2.49
CA PRO A 670 -0.50 13.61 3.24
C PRO A 670 0.79 14.04 3.96
N ALA A 671 1.67 14.82 3.34
CA ALA A 671 2.89 15.30 4.02
C ALA A 671 2.59 16.13 5.28
N ALA A 672 1.56 16.99 5.25
CA ALA A 672 1.19 17.81 6.39
C ALA A 672 0.51 17.00 7.50
N LEU A 673 -0.35 16.04 7.15
CA LEU A 673 -1.04 15.16 8.11
C LEU A 673 -0.09 14.18 8.83
N LEU A 674 1.03 13.82 8.19
CA LEU A 674 2.04 12.90 8.74
C LEU A 674 3.22 13.61 9.43
N GLY A 675 3.21 14.95 9.49
CA GLY A 675 4.29 15.75 10.11
C GLY A 675 5.55 15.96 9.25
N PHE A 676 5.51 15.64 7.94
CA PHE A 676 6.63 15.74 7.01
C PHE A 676 6.79 17.18 6.45
N HIS A 677 6.91 18.16 7.35
CA HIS A 677 6.71 19.59 7.06
C HIS A 677 7.70 20.22 6.05
N ASP A 678 8.85 19.60 5.75
CA ASP A 678 9.81 20.08 4.75
C ASP A 678 9.71 19.38 3.38
N ARG A 679 8.72 18.49 3.18
CA ARG A 679 8.42 17.77 1.93
C ARG A 679 7.04 18.16 1.36
N GLY A 680 6.57 17.43 0.35
CA GLY A 680 5.24 17.59 -0.27
C GLY A 680 4.99 18.90 -1.04
N THR A 681 5.96 19.82 -1.08
CA THR A 681 5.85 21.17 -1.67
C THR A 681 7.18 21.63 -2.30
N LEU A 682 7.15 22.23 -3.49
CA LEU A 682 8.34 22.73 -4.18
C LEU A 682 8.71 24.16 -3.73
N LYS A 683 9.31 24.26 -2.54
CA LYS A 683 9.75 25.53 -1.92
C LYS A 683 11.28 25.62 -1.82
N VAL A 684 11.84 26.82 -2.00
CA VAL A 684 13.28 27.05 -1.81
C VAL A 684 13.67 26.70 -0.37
N GLY A 685 14.74 25.92 -0.20
CA GLY A 685 15.17 25.32 1.07
C GLY A 685 14.52 23.98 1.42
N GLY A 686 13.39 23.62 0.79
CA GLY A 686 12.77 22.30 0.94
C GLY A 686 13.58 21.19 0.24
N TRP A 687 13.28 19.93 0.54
CA TRP A 687 13.87 18.80 -0.18
C TRP A 687 13.46 18.80 -1.65
N ALA A 688 14.37 18.39 -2.53
CA ALA A 688 14.09 18.23 -3.96
C ALA A 688 13.51 16.83 -4.26
N ASP A 689 12.38 16.51 -3.64
CA ASP A 689 11.53 15.38 -4.04
C ASP A 689 10.62 15.86 -5.18
N ILE A 690 10.79 15.33 -6.39
CA ILE A 690 10.15 15.86 -7.60
C ILE A 690 9.63 14.73 -8.48
N MET A 691 8.37 14.84 -8.92
CA MET A 691 7.79 14.07 -10.02
C MET A 691 7.76 14.95 -11.28
N ILE A 692 8.26 14.43 -12.41
CA ILE A 692 8.13 15.08 -13.72
C ILE A 692 7.25 14.19 -14.60
N PHE A 693 6.15 14.73 -15.14
CA PHE A 693 5.20 13.94 -15.92
C PHE A 693 4.47 14.70 -17.02
N ASP A 694 4.02 13.98 -18.05
CA ASP A 694 3.12 14.47 -19.08
C ASP A 694 1.65 14.39 -18.58
N PRO A 695 0.95 15.53 -18.45
CA PRO A 695 -0.41 15.56 -17.92
C PRO A 695 -1.45 14.98 -18.88
N GLU A 696 -1.15 14.88 -20.17
CA GLU A 696 -2.08 14.33 -21.16
C GLU A 696 -2.05 12.80 -21.13
N THR A 697 -0.88 12.17 -20.97
CA THR A 697 -0.76 10.69 -21.00
C THR A 697 -0.79 9.99 -19.65
N ILE A 698 -0.51 10.67 -18.52
CA ILE A 698 -0.40 10.07 -17.17
C ILE A 698 -1.49 9.04 -16.84
N GLY A 699 -1.09 7.89 -16.30
CA GLY A 699 -2.00 6.82 -15.88
C GLY A 699 -1.30 5.47 -15.68
N PRO A 700 -2.03 4.45 -15.20
CA PRO A 700 -1.60 3.06 -15.29
C PRO A 700 -1.45 2.65 -16.76
N TRP A 701 -0.53 1.73 -17.05
CA TRP A 701 -0.28 1.31 -18.42
C TRP A 701 -0.30 -0.21 -18.61
N ARG A 702 0.52 -0.94 -17.86
CA ARG A 702 0.64 -2.40 -17.96
C ARG A 702 0.87 -2.99 -16.57
N LYS A 703 0.41 -4.23 -16.36
CA LYS A 703 0.81 -5.06 -15.23
C LYS A 703 1.43 -6.36 -15.77
N GLU A 704 2.61 -6.71 -15.29
CA GLU A 704 3.39 -7.86 -15.76
C GLU A 704 3.73 -8.75 -14.56
N PHE A 705 3.55 -10.07 -14.65
CA PHE A 705 3.97 -10.98 -13.59
C PHE A 705 5.46 -11.28 -13.74
N VAL A 706 6.26 -10.89 -12.74
CA VAL A 706 7.72 -10.99 -12.73
C VAL A 706 8.19 -11.79 -11.53
N ARG A 707 9.34 -12.46 -11.64
CA ARG A 707 9.98 -13.21 -10.55
C ARG A 707 11.29 -12.52 -10.13
N ASP A 708 11.16 -11.31 -9.58
CA ASP A 708 12.26 -10.43 -9.19
C ASP A 708 12.43 -10.27 -7.66
N LEU A 709 11.66 -11.01 -6.86
CA LEU A 709 11.76 -11.06 -5.40
C LEU A 709 12.78 -12.12 -4.92
N PRO A 710 13.23 -12.08 -3.64
CA PRO A 710 14.09 -13.10 -3.05
C PRO A 710 13.56 -14.52 -3.29
N GLY A 711 14.48 -15.45 -3.56
CA GLY A 711 14.16 -16.84 -3.92
C GLY A 711 13.45 -17.05 -5.27
N GLY A 712 13.20 -16.01 -6.08
CA GLY A 712 12.47 -16.12 -7.34
C GLY A 712 10.94 -16.17 -7.17
N VAL A 713 10.45 -15.67 -6.03
CA VAL A 713 9.01 -15.45 -5.78
C VAL A 713 8.44 -14.48 -6.83
N GLY A 714 7.21 -14.73 -7.25
CA GLY A 714 6.51 -13.92 -8.25
C GLY A 714 5.70 -12.76 -7.65
N ARG A 715 5.66 -11.63 -8.35
CA ARG A 715 4.74 -10.51 -8.11
C ARG A 715 4.18 -9.95 -9.41
N TYR A 716 2.97 -9.40 -9.38
CA TYR A 716 2.54 -8.47 -10.40
C TYR A 716 3.27 -7.14 -10.23
N LYS A 717 3.91 -6.64 -11.29
CA LYS A 717 4.58 -5.35 -11.35
C LYS A 717 3.75 -4.37 -12.16
N ALA A 718 3.32 -3.29 -11.51
CA ALA A 718 2.54 -2.23 -12.14
C ALA A 718 3.49 -1.18 -12.72
N PHE A 719 3.24 -0.79 -13.97
CA PHE A 719 3.98 0.29 -14.61
C PHE A 719 3.02 1.41 -15.01
N GLY A 720 3.41 2.65 -14.70
CA GLY A 720 2.76 3.84 -15.22
C GLY A 720 3.18 4.16 -16.65
N ARG A 721 2.44 5.08 -17.27
CA ARG A 721 2.86 5.84 -18.46
C ARG A 721 2.82 7.35 -18.15
N GLY A 722 3.54 8.15 -18.92
CA GLY A 722 3.59 9.60 -18.79
C GLY A 722 4.51 10.11 -17.67
N VAL A 723 4.97 9.26 -16.74
CA VAL A 723 6.01 9.63 -15.76
C VAL A 723 7.37 9.65 -16.44
N HIS A 724 7.96 10.85 -16.53
CA HIS A 724 9.25 11.09 -17.18
C HIS A 724 10.42 10.94 -16.22
N ALA A 725 10.26 11.37 -14.96
CA ALA A 725 11.26 11.16 -13.92
C ALA A 725 10.66 11.17 -12.52
N THR A 726 11.25 10.35 -11.63
CA THR A 726 11.04 10.39 -10.18
C THR A 726 12.39 10.74 -9.54
N ILE A 727 12.41 11.82 -8.77
CA ILE A 727 13.62 12.42 -8.17
C ILE A 727 13.41 12.44 -6.66
N VAL A 728 14.36 11.89 -5.91
CA VAL A 728 14.33 11.80 -4.44
C VAL A 728 15.55 12.53 -3.89
N ASN A 729 15.36 13.43 -2.91
CA ASN A 729 16.43 14.26 -2.34
C ASN A 729 17.38 14.85 -3.40
N GLY A 730 16.81 15.36 -4.50
CA GLY A 730 17.54 16.01 -5.59
C GLY A 730 18.23 15.10 -6.60
N GLN A 731 18.17 13.77 -6.45
CA GLN A 731 18.78 12.83 -7.38
C GLN A 731 17.70 11.99 -8.11
N PRO A 732 17.76 11.87 -9.45
CA PRO A 732 16.82 11.01 -10.18
C PRO A 732 17.02 9.54 -9.79
N ILE A 733 15.93 8.87 -9.40
CA ILE A 733 15.88 7.42 -9.14
C ILE A 733 15.20 6.65 -10.28
N VAL A 734 14.27 7.30 -11.00
CA VAL A 734 13.63 6.81 -12.23
C VAL A 734 13.79 7.86 -13.32
N ILE A 735 14.11 7.44 -14.55
CA ILE A 735 14.04 8.27 -15.78
C ILE A 735 13.44 7.42 -16.91
N GLU A 736 12.40 7.94 -17.58
CA GLU A 736 11.67 7.28 -18.70
C GLU A 736 11.30 5.81 -18.43
N GLY A 737 10.91 5.50 -17.18
CA GLY A 737 10.52 4.15 -16.73
C GLY A 737 11.65 3.24 -16.26
N GLU A 738 12.92 3.67 -16.35
CA GLU A 738 14.09 2.88 -15.96
C GLU A 738 14.73 3.40 -14.65
N LEU A 739 15.29 2.48 -13.85
CA LEU A 739 15.99 2.82 -12.60
C LEU A 739 17.41 3.33 -12.85
N THR A 740 17.83 4.36 -12.11
CA THR A 740 19.16 4.98 -12.29
C THR A 740 20.29 4.33 -11.49
N GLY A 741 19.96 3.45 -10.53
CA GLY A 741 20.92 2.85 -9.59
C GLY A 741 21.35 3.78 -8.44
N ARG A 742 20.79 5.00 -8.33
CA ARG A 742 21.08 5.93 -7.23
C ARG A 742 20.22 5.61 -6.01
N LEU A 743 20.82 5.68 -4.81
CA LEU A 743 20.15 5.49 -3.51
C LEU A 743 20.21 6.78 -2.67
N PRO A 744 19.39 7.81 -2.97
CA PRO A 744 19.39 9.10 -2.28
C PRO A 744 18.35 9.21 -1.15
N GLY A 745 17.51 8.19 -0.96
CA GLY A 745 16.44 8.18 0.03
C GLY A 745 16.96 8.21 1.46
N VAL A 746 16.14 8.72 2.38
CA VAL A 746 16.44 8.75 3.81
C VAL A 746 15.24 8.33 4.64
N VAL A 747 15.50 7.93 5.89
CA VAL A 747 14.45 7.79 6.89
C VAL A 747 13.86 9.18 7.18
N VAL A 748 12.54 9.30 7.07
CA VAL A 748 11.78 10.52 7.35
C VAL A 748 11.14 10.41 8.72
N ARG A 749 11.29 11.47 9.51
CA ARG A 749 10.76 11.61 10.86
C ARG A 749 9.74 12.74 10.88
N PRO A 750 8.63 12.64 11.64
CA PRO A 750 7.80 13.79 11.96
C PRO A 750 8.56 14.86 12.75
N HIS A 751 8.12 16.12 12.66
CA HIS A 751 8.73 17.31 13.29
C HIS A 751 7.67 18.27 13.80
#